data_AF-Q5H2W5-F1
#
_entry.id   AF-Q5H2W5-F1
#
_cell.length_a   1.000
_cell.length_b   1.000
_cell.length_c   1.000
_cell.angle_alpha   90.00
_cell.angle_beta   90.00
_cell.angle_gamma   90.00
#
_symmetry.space_group_name_H-M   'P 1'
#
loop_
_entity.id
_entity.type
_entity.pdbx_description
1 polymer ?
#
loop_
_entity_poly.entity_id
_entity_poly.type
_entity_poly.pdbx_seq_one_letter_code
_entity_poly.pdbx_strand_id
1 'polypeptide(L)'
;MAHREQKATLVHRHRKLRRNGHHGKMSNPNPARRWHPRSRHGADPRTVATTASQHRKETDMAFRQGWYQTRRETGGPNEGRVHCRYFVDASTYSAQCIVEANGAQILTWQAQDPSHYRKAAWSSEYVKLASAKPGDWWDNPATSAGYNPDIPGDYSREKRKPTARELCQRASHVDPAATDGLQCSKEIHVGIFFDGTNNNMERDRPLLGHSNIVSLFDAHKDDRKTCFRYYIPGVGTPFRQIGETTESDDGKAFATGGESRIYWAMLLVYNAVCAAVTGNDLLQEAEMTRLVTSYGGGLKTAWHLGNDKARTVLRGVHQRLLTAVEGRRPTVLRLNLSVFGFSRGAAQARTFCNWLQEATGGMVGTAALRLRFVGLFDTVASVGLADSSPVGTGFMDWADGTMEIQGVERGLHYVAAHEIRRSFPLSTARGQGGIAVSGLSEYIYPGAHSDLGGGYSPGDQGKAAGARAKLLSQIPLNDMHFEAINAGTELKRKDQLPLEIKSDFVVDEGLDSAFAAYTQWTTQLDEKADDVASRAKAEVDGRMQYHMQLYWRWRASKQTDAQFKQMVSYRTASAQDKQDLWEAEGDWRRDMEQARRAVETPAPRSTVGAVSRALYQAVKQQVQVPPLVDAFFDQHVHDSHAGFWLLGPQTTYDRQVYINEVKAKQKTYEELTELARTTTSPEASVALHAQALTYQLNNFERRVLDVAAAGSAQFPLMTDADAADMASHKGIKTQAALWAMGTGTRREANGHGQYRRLFDRS
;
A
#
# COMPACT_ATOMS: atom_id res chain seq x y z
N MET A 1 -8.99 -50.94 -1.79
CA MET A 1 -10.05 -51.86 -2.26
C MET A 1 -11.19 -51.83 -1.24
N ALA A 2 -12.43 -51.87 -1.72
CA ALA A 2 -13.70 -51.74 -0.99
C ALA A 2 -14.04 -50.35 -0.42
N HIS A 3 -14.81 -49.54 -1.17
CA HIS A 3 -16.21 -49.25 -0.83
C HIS A 3 -16.87 -48.46 -1.96
N ARG A 4 -17.98 -49.01 -2.48
CA ARG A 4 -18.94 -48.37 -3.38
C ARG A 4 -19.97 -47.65 -2.53
N GLU A 5 -20.36 -46.43 -2.91
CA GLU A 5 -21.71 -45.93 -2.67
C GLU A 5 -22.22 -45.11 -3.85
N GLN A 6 -23.45 -45.41 -4.23
CA GLN A 6 -24.25 -44.80 -5.28
C GLN A 6 -24.86 -43.48 -4.79
N LYS A 7 -25.03 -42.52 -5.70
CA LYS A 7 -26.26 -41.71 -5.77
C LYS A 7 -26.43 -41.14 -7.17
N ALA A 8 -27.46 -41.65 -7.85
CA ALA A 8 -27.96 -41.18 -9.13
C ALA A 8 -29.34 -40.55 -8.89
N THR A 9 -29.55 -39.31 -9.34
CA THR A 9 -30.87 -38.83 -9.79
C THR A 9 -30.66 -37.63 -10.71
N LEU A 10 -30.90 -37.79 -12.02
CA LEU A 10 -30.95 -36.71 -12.98
C LEU A 10 -32.12 -36.96 -13.94
N VAL A 11 -33.14 -36.11 -13.87
CA VAL A 11 -34.31 -36.12 -14.75
C VAL A 11 -34.71 -34.65 -14.98
N HIS A 12 -34.38 -34.08 -16.14
CA HIS A 12 -35.37 -33.70 -17.17
C HIS A 12 -34.73 -33.02 -18.40
N ARG A 13 -35.33 -33.31 -19.55
CA ARG A 13 -34.95 -32.93 -20.92
C ARG A 13 -35.82 -31.76 -21.41
N HIS A 14 -35.22 -31.00 -22.34
CA HIS A 14 -35.81 -30.35 -23.53
C HIS A 14 -36.91 -29.28 -23.41
N ARG A 15 -36.68 -28.11 -24.05
CA ARG A 15 -37.21 -27.83 -25.40
C ARG A 15 -36.55 -26.62 -26.08
N LYS A 16 -36.59 -26.66 -27.40
CA LYS A 16 -35.96 -25.81 -28.42
C LYS A 16 -37.09 -25.09 -29.20
N LEU A 17 -36.74 -23.94 -29.79
CA LEU A 17 -37.10 -23.45 -31.15
C LEU A 17 -38.29 -22.49 -31.41
N ARG A 18 -37.99 -21.57 -32.38
CA ARG A 18 -38.79 -20.80 -33.37
C ARG A 18 -39.21 -19.36 -32.99
N ARG A 19 -39.21 -18.33 -33.87
CA ARG A 19 -38.75 -18.05 -35.26
C ARG A 19 -39.07 -16.56 -35.57
N ASN A 20 -38.27 -15.90 -36.44
CA ASN A 20 -38.51 -14.85 -37.50
C ASN A 20 -39.60 -13.75 -37.31
N GLY A 21 -39.55 -12.51 -37.81
CA GLY A 21 -38.77 -11.70 -38.77
C GLY A 21 -39.51 -10.33 -38.93
N HIS A 22 -38.94 -9.20 -39.41
CA HIS A 22 -39.03 -8.69 -40.81
C HIS A 22 -38.50 -7.23 -40.92
N HIS A 23 -38.19 -6.82 -42.17
CA HIS A 23 -37.48 -5.64 -42.69
C HIS A 23 -38.21 -4.27 -42.74
N GLY A 24 -37.43 -3.19 -42.94
CA GLY A 24 -37.82 -1.95 -43.67
C GLY A 24 -36.68 -0.92 -43.80
N LYS A 25 -36.36 -0.46 -45.02
CA LYS A 25 -35.21 0.38 -45.45
C LYS A 25 -35.63 1.82 -45.89
N MET A 26 -34.61 2.69 -46.11
CA MET A 26 -34.51 3.88 -47.02
C MET A 26 -35.18 5.21 -46.54
N SER A 27 -34.71 6.44 -46.81
CA SER A 27 -33.54 7.08 -47.48
C SER A 27 -33.60 8.63 -47.29
N ASN A 28 -32.45 9.33 -47.35
CA ASN A 28 -32.25 10.81 -47.40
C ASN A 28 -32.61 11.40 -48.82
N PRO A 29 -32.54 12.73 -49.20
CA PRO A 29 -31.81 13.88 -48.63
C PRO A 29 -32.47 15.33 -48.70
N ASN A 30 -31.70 16.31 -48.18
CA ASN A 30 -31.76 17.81 -48.14
C ASN A 30 -31.78 18.51 -49.55
N PRO A 31 -31.69 19.87 -49.81
CA PRO A 31 -31.53 21.08 -48.95
C PRO A 31 -32.13 22.48 -49.44
N ALA A 32 -31.87 23.54 -48.64
CA ALA A 32 -31.32 24.89 -49.01
C ALA A 32 -32.18 26.19 -49.23
N ARG A 33 -31.76 27.26 -48.49
CA ARG A 33 -31.47 28.69 -48.91
C ARG A 33 -32.64 29.67 -49.20
N ARG A 34 -32.62 31.02 -49.02
CA ARG A 34 -31.74 32.09 -48.44
C ARG A 34 -32.44 33.48 -48.69
N TRP A 35 -32.07 34.55 -47.94
CA TRP A 35 -31.94 36.00 -48.33
C TRP A 35 -33.20 36.94 -48.30
N HIS A 36 -33.23 38.25 -47.94
CA HIS A 36 -32.34 39.29 -47.34
C HIS A 36 -33.18 40.62 -47.13
N PRO A 37 -32.67 41.88 -46.92
CA PRO A 37 -32.99 42.78 -45.78
C PRO A 37 -33.47 44.23 -46.14
N ARG A 38 -33.48 45.18 -45.16
CA ARG A 38 -33.14 46.66 -45.18
C ARG A 38 -33.95 47.40 -44.09
N SER A 39 -33.42 48.09 -43.06
CA SER A 39 -32.50 49.25 -42.87
C SER A 39 -33.09 50.62 -43.26
N ARG A 40 -33.11 51.60 -42.32
CA ARG A 40 -32.66 53.02 -42.48
C ARG A 40 -32.85 53.93 -41.23
N HIS A 41 -31.77 54.69 -40.93
CA HIS A 41 -31.60 56.07 -40.36
C HIS A 41 -32.36 56.52 -39.09
N GLY A 42 -31.82 57.34 -38.16
CA GLY A 42 -30.55 58.07 -38.00
C GLY A 42 -30.64 59.12 -36.85
N ALA A 43 -29.49 59.73 -36.50
CA ALA A 43 -29.24 60.94 -35.68
C ALA A 43 -28.85 60.80 -34.18
N ASP A 44 -27.75 61.51 -33.84
CA ASP A 44 -27.03 61.72 -32.55
C ASP A 44 -26.97 63.26 -32.31
N PRO A 45 -27.02 63.80 -31.06
CA PRO A 45 -25.77 64.11 -30.32
C PRO A 45 -25.83 64.01 -28.77
N ARG A 46 -24.89 63.23 -28.20
CA ARG A 46 -24.07 63.41 -26.96
C ARG A 46 -24.71 63.87 -25.64
N THR A 47 -24.66 63.02 -24.59
CA THR A 47 -23.81 63.17 -23.39
C THR A 47 -24.00 62.03 -22.34
N VAL A 48 -22.87 61.42 -21.97
CA VAL A 48 -22.46 60.90 -20.64
C VAL A 48 -23.45 60.13 -19.74
N ALA A 49 -23.06 58.86 -19.51
CA ALA A 49 -23.30 57.98 -18.36
C ALA A 49 -24.66 57.27 -18.20
N THR A 50 -24.53 55.98 -17.84
CA THR A 50 -25.53 55.05 -17.29
C THR A 50 -26.69 54.64 -18.20
N THR A 51 -26.68 53.41 -18.70
CA THR A 51 -27.54 52.31 -18.21
C THR A 51 -27.36 51.04 -19.03
N ALA A 52 -27.49 49.93 -18.31
CA ALA A 52 -27.70 48.59 -18.85
C ALA A 52 -28.88 48.54 -19.83
N SER A 53 -28.87 47.51 -20.67
CA SER A 53 -30.03 46.88 -21.35
C SER A 53 -29.82 46.74 -22.86
N GLN A 54 -29.85 45.47 -23.27
CA GLN A 54 -30.17 44.92 -24.61
C GLN A 54 -29.01 44.32 -25.38
N HIS A 55 -28.67 43.07 -25.01
CA HIS A 55 -28.51 41.96 -25.94
C HIS A 55 -29.00 40.67 -25.26
N ARG A 56 -30.31 40.59 -24.93
CA ARG A 56 -31.00 39.30 -24.81
C ARG A 56 -31.40 38.88 -26.22
N LYS A 57 -30.60 38.01 -26.83
CA LYS A 57 -31.16 37.05 -27.77
C LYS A 57 -31.88 36.02 -26.92
N GLU A 58 -33.19 35.90 -27.14
CA GLU A 58 -33.98 34.75 -26.70
C GLU A 58 -33.39 33.48 -27.33
N THR A 59 -32.50 32.84 -26.57
CA THR A 59 -32.39 31.39 -26.57
C THR A 59 -33.14 30.95 -25.33
N ASP A 60 -34.22 30.20 -25.50
CA ASP A 60 -34.79 29.35 -24.45
C ASP A 60 -33.62 28.57 -23.82
N MET A 61 -33.11 29.03 -22.69
CA MET A 61 -32.11 28.30 -21.93
C MET A 61 -32.85 27.17 -21.24
N ALA A 62 -33.09 26.08 -21.96
CA ALA A 62 -33.56 24.85 -21.35
C ALA A 62 -32.62 24.48 -20.19
N PHE A 63 -33.21 24.12 -19.05
CA PHE A 63 -32.48 23.63 -17.88
C PHE A 63 -31.47 22.55 -18.31
N ARG A 64 -30.27 22.61 -17.73
CA ARG A 64 -29.26 21.55 -17.88
C ARG A 64 -28.73 21.20 -16.50
N GLN A 65 -28.76 19.93 -16.13
CA GLN A 65 -28.11 19.46 -14.91
C GLN A 65 -26.69 20.04 -14.76
N GLY A 66 -26.33 20.45 -13.54
CA GLY A 66 -25.01 20.99 -13.24
C GLY A 66 -24.97 22.03 -12.12
N TRP A 67 -23.79 22.62 -11.95
CA TRP A 67 -23.57 23.73 -11.02
C TRP A 67 -24.07 25.06 -11.59
N TYR A 68 -24.74 25.83 -10.74
CA TYR A 68 -25.26 27.14 -11.04
C TYR A 68 -24.86 28.13 -9.94
N GLN A 69 -24.37 29.30 -10.33
CA GLN A 69 -24.31 30.45 -9.43
C GLN A 69 -25.74 30.94 -9.19
N THR A 70 -26.18 30.88 -7.94
CA THR A 70 -27.54 31.24 -7.52
C THR A 70 -27.62 32.62 -6.90
N ARG A 71 -26.53 33.10 -6.29
CA ARG A 71 -26.45 34.44 -5.66
C ARG A 71 -25.01 34.91 -5.59
N ARG A 72 -24.78 36.22 -5.65
CA ARG A 72 -23.50 36.87 -5.33
C ARG A 72 -23.73 37.88 -4.21
N GLU A 73 -22.82 37.95 -3.26
CA GLU A 73 -22.84 38.96 -2.21
C GLU A 73 -22.17 40.25 -2.70
N THR A 74 -22.80 41.38 -2.38
CA THR A 74 -22.38 42.73 -2.79
C THR A 74 -22.41 43.63 -1.56
N GLY A 75 -21.29 44.30 -1.28
CA GLY A 75 -21.08 45.15 -0.10
C GLY A 75 -20.77 44.40 1.20
N GLY A 76 -19.93 45.01 2.05
CA GLY A 76 -19.55 44.48 3.36
C GLY A 76 -18.37 43.50 3.35
N PRO A 77 -18.03 42.89 4.49
CA PRO A 77 -16.82 42.06 4.66
C PRO A 77 -16.81 40.76 3.85
N ASN A 78 -17.94 40.36 3.25
CA ASN A 78 -18.07 39.16 2.40
C ASN A 78 -18.24 39.52 0.91
N GLU A 79 -17.94 40.75 0.51
CA GLU A 79 -18.05 41.19 -0.88
C GLU A 79 -17.28 40.28 -1.83
N GLY A 80 -17.93 39.89 -2.94
CA GLY A 80 -17.34 39.00 -3.95
C GLY A 80 -17.62 37.50 -3.71
N ARG A 81 -18.18 37.13 -2.57
CA ARG A 81 -18.62 35.76 -2.27
C ARG A 81 -19.78 35.34 -3.18
N VAL A 82 -19.75 34.10 -3.67
CA VAL A 82 -20.72 33.55 -4.62
C VAL A 82 -21.36 32.30 -4.04
N HIS A 83 -22.68 32.20 -4.05
CA HIS A 83 -23.41 30.99 -3.68
C HIS A 83 -23.75 30.19 -4.92
N CYS A 84 -23.53 28.89 -4.83
CA CYS A 84 -23.67 27.96 -5.93
C CYS A 84 -24.50 26.75 -5.49
N ARG A 85 -25.28 26.17 -6.39
CA ARG A 85 -26.02 24.91 -6.17
C ARG A 85 -25.87 23.96 -7.35
N TYR A 86 -25.82 22.66 -7.07
CA TYR A 86 -25.85 21.62 -8.10
C TYR A 86 -27.26 21.10 -8.28
N PHE A 87 -27.91 21.51 -9.37
CA PHE A 87 -29.25 21.08 -9.71
C PHE A 87 -29.19 19.75 -10.46
N VAL A 88 -29.91 18.74 -9.95
CA VAL A 88 -30.06 17.42 -10.61
C VAL A 88 -31.26 17.42 -11.56
N ASP A 89 -32.27 18.22 -11.26
CA ASP A 89 -33.38 18.55 -12.16
C ASP A 89 -33.80 20.02 -11.96
N ALA A 90 -34.80 20.49 -12.71
CA ALA A 90 -35.24 21.89 -12.66
C ALA A 90 -35.90 22.30 -11.32
N SER A 91 -36.08 21.38 -10.38
CA SER A 91 -36.78 21.57 -9.12
C SER A 91 -36.03 21.06 -7.89
N THR A 92 -34.89 20.39 -8.07
CA THR A 92 -34.11 19.81 -6.97
C THR A 92 -32.61 20.01 -7.13
N TYR A 93 -31.92 20.16 -6.00
CA TYR A 93 -30.47 20.23 -5.93
C TYR A 93 -29.92 19.28 -4.86
N SER A 94 -28.77 18.69 -5.16
CA SER A 94 -28.10 17.72 -4.29
C SER A 94 -26.94 18.32 -3.51
N ALA A 95 -26.49 19.55 -3.84
CA ALA A 95 -25.38 20.19 -3.16
C ALA A 95 -25.44 21.73 -3.20
N GLN A 96 -24.82 22.38 -2.21
CA GLN A 96 -24.66 23.83 -2.11
C GLN A 96 -23.23 24.20 -1.72
N CYS A 97 -22.65 25.16 -2.41
CA CYS A 97 -21.28 25.63 -2.25
C CYS A 97 -21.23 27.16 -2.17
N ILE A 98 -20.23 27.70 -1.49
CA ILE A 98 -19.87 29.12 -1.42
C ILE A 98 -18.48 29.30 -2.04
N VAL A 99 -18.32 30.16 -3.03
CA VAL A 99 -17.02 30.55 -3.57
C VAL A 99 -16.65 31.90 -2.98
N GLU A 100 -15.58 31.96 -2.20
CA GLU A 100 -15.02 33.18 -1.63
C GLU A 100 -14.40 34.07 -2.72
N ALA A 101 -14.23 35.36 -2.42
CA ALA A 101 -13.65 36.33 -3.34
C ALA A 101 -12.22 35.96 -3.81
N ASN A 102 -11.48 35.19 -3.00
CA ASN A 102 -10.15 34.67 -3.32
C ASN A 102 -10.17 33.36 -4.16
N GLY A 103 -11.36 32.90 -4.58
CA GLY A 103 -11.54 31.68 -5.37
C GLY A 103 -11.63 30.39 -4.55
N ALA A 104 -11.48 30.43 -3.22
CA ALA A 104 -11.70 29.25 -2.37
C ALA A 104 -13.18 28.84 -2.42
N GLN A 105 -13.46 27.55 -2.60
CA GLN A 105 -14.83 27.04 -2.64
C GLN A 105 -15.11 26.24 -1.36
N ILE A 106 -16.28 26.46 -0.77
CA ILE A 106 -16.71 25.94 0.52
C ILE A 106 -18.04 25.22 0.30
N LEU A 107 -18.01 23.91 0.19
CA LEU A 107 -19.18 23.06 0.16
C LEU A 107 -19.89 23.15 1.51
N THR A 108 -20.97 23.90 1.54
CA THR A 108 -21.80 24.08 2.74
C THR A 108 -22.71 22.89 3.00
N TRP A 109 -23.04 22.11 1.98
CA TRP A 109 -23.96 20.99 2.08
C TRP A 109 -23.90 20.09 0.84
N GLN A 110 -23.96 18.77 1.01
CA GLN A 110 -24.13 17.79 -0.06
C GLN A 110 -24.88 16.57 0.45
N ALA A 111 -25.88 16.12 -0.29
CA ALA A 111 -26.58 14.87 -0.07
C ALA A 111 -26.03 13.79 -1.01
N GLN A 112 -25.63 12.64 -0.44
CA GLN A 112 -25.23 11.44 -1.19
C GLN A 112 -26.45 10.55 -1.51
N ASP A 113 -27.48 10.59 -0.67
CA ASP A 113 -28.75 9.87 -0.88
C ASP A 113 -29.78 10.81 -1.54
N PRO A 114 -30.39 10.41 -2.68
CA PRO A 114 -31.50 11.13 -3.31
C PRO A 114 -32.67 11.47 -2.38
N SER A 115 -32.92 10.67 -1.34
CA SER A 115 -33.97 10.94 -0.35
C SER A 115 -33.75 12.25 0.43
N HIS A 116 -32.50 12.73 0.47
CA HIS A 116 -32.09 13.95 1.16
C HIS A 116 -31.91 15.15 0.23
N TYR A 117 -32.27 15.04 -1.06
CA TYR A 117 -32.19 16.16 -1.99
C TYR A 117 -33.14 17.28 -1.59
N ARG A 118 -32.69 18.53 -1.77
CA ARG A 118 -33.47 19.70 -1.40
C ARG A 118 -34.23 20.22 -2.60
N LYS A 119 -35.50 20.58 -2.39
CA LYS A 119 -36.33 21.21 -3.41
C LYS A 119 -35.97 22.69 -3.53
N ALA A 120 -35.67 23.13 -4.74
CA ALA A 120 -35.64 24.54 -5.13
C ALA A 120 -35.85 24.62 -6.64
N ALA A 121 -36.69 25.55 -7.09
CA ALA A 121 -36.83 25.81 -8.52
C ALA A 121 -35.54 26.41 -9.08
N TRP A 122 -35.06 25.82 -10.18
CA TRP A 122 -34.03 26.41 -11.01
C TRP A 122 -34.59 27.67 -11.71
N SER A 123 -33.76 28.70 -11.83
CA SER A 123 -34.08 29.96 -12.52
C SER A 123 -33.19 30.12 -13.74
N SER A 124 -33.76 30.63 -14.84
CA SER A 124 -33.01 30.99 -16.05
C SER A 124 -32.02 32.14 -15.83
N GLU A 125 -32.15 32.90 -14.73
CA GLU A 125 -31.20 33.94 -14.33
C GLU A 125 -29.95 33.36 -13.64
N TYR A 126 -29.98 32.08 -13.24
CA TYR A 126 -28.79 31.44 -12.68
C TYR A 126 -27.74 31.19 -13.74
N VAL A 127 -26.50 31.55 -13.42
CA VAL A 127 -25.38 31.40 -14.35
C VAL A 127 -24.84 29.97 -14.23
N LYS A 128 -24.95 29.18 -15.30
CA LYS A 128 -24.37 27.84 -15.35
C LYS A 128 -22.85 27.96 -15.26
N LEU A 129 -22.25 27.26 -14.32
CA LEU A 129 -20.80 27.19 -14.18
C LEU A 129 -20.25 26.14 -15.14
N ALA A 130 -19.03 26.37 -15.62
CA ALA A 130 -18.34 25.37 -16.43
C ALA A 130 -18.22 24.08 -15.61
N SER A 131 -18.51 22.96 -16.26
CA SER A 131 -18.03 21.69 -15.75
C SER A 131 -16.52 21.81 -15.69
N ALA A 132 -15.98 21.58 -14.52
CA ALA A 132 -15.06 20.50 -14.40
C ALA A 132 -13.92 20.23 -15.37
N LYS A 133 -12.68 20.27 -14.89
CA LYS A 133 -11.64 19.43 -15.50
C LYS A 133 -11.79 17.98 -15.00
N PRO A 134 -11.59 16.97 -15.86
CA PRO A 134 -11.45 15.58 -15.43
C PRO A 134 -10.38 15.46 -14.33
N GLY A 135 -10.69 14.75 -13.24
CA GLY A 135 -9.82 14.65 -12.06
C GLY A 135 -10.11 15.66 -10.95
N ASP A 136 -11.00 16.63 -11.19
CA ASP A 136 -11.51 17.54 -10.17
C ASP A 136 -12.96 17.10 -9.76
N TRP A 137 -13.42 17.45 -8.57
CA TRP A 137 -14.39 16.68 -7.74
C TRP A 137 -15.81 16.46 -8.29
N TRP A 138 -16.11 17.05 -9.41
CA TRP A 138 -17.40 17.06 -10.11
C TRP A 138 -17.59 15.87 -11.05
N ASP A 139 -16.54 15.07 -11.34
CA ASP A 139 -16.61 14.03 -12.38
C ASP A 139 -16.38 12.58 -11.92
N ASN A 140 -16.16 12.28 -10.62
CA ASN A 140 -16.06 10.88 -10.18
C ASN A 140 -16.56 10.66 -8.73
N PRO A 141 -17.86 10.34 -8.53
CA PRO A 141 -18.25 9.54 -7.38
C PRO A 141 -17.54 8.19 -7.46
N ALA A 142 -16.95 7.72 -6.37
CA ALA A 142 -16.11 6.51 -6.28
C ALA A 142 -16.85 5.17 -6.52
N THR A 143 -17.91 5.15 -7.33
CA THR A 143 -18.80 4.00 -7.51
C THR A 143 -19.29 3.78 -8.96
N SER A 144 -18.72 4.44 -9.97
CA SER A 144 -19.10 4.14 -11.36
C SER A 144 -18.53 2.78 -11.82
N ALA A 145 -19.41 1.90 -12.30
CA ALA A 145 -19.04 0.63 -12.91
C ALA A 145 -17.94 0.80 -13.97
N GLY A 146 -16.82 0.11 -13.78
CA GLY A 146 -15.59 0.30 -14.57
C GLY A 146 -14.41 0.81 -13.73
N TYR A 147 -14.20 0.20 -12.55
CA TYR A 147 -13.07 0.53 -11.68
C TYR A 147 -11.74 0.46 -12.44
N ASN A 148 -10.96 1.52 -12.34
CA ASN A 148 -9.64 1.64 -12.91
C ASN A 148 -8.72 2.11 -11.77
N PRO A 149 -7.66 1.37 -11.39
CA PRO A 149 -6.79 1.82 -10.32
C PRO A 149 -6.16 3.17 -10.68
N ASP A 150 -6.06 4.08 -9.72
CA ASP A 150 -5.54 5.41 -9.97
C ASP A 150 -4.01 5.39 -10.07
N ILE A 151 -3.44 6.45 -10.66
CA ILE A 151 -1.99 6.73 -10.62
C ILE A 151 -1.75 8.00 -9.80
N PRO A 152 -0.60 8.11 -9.11
CA PRO A 152 -0.24 9.35 -8.43
C PRO A 152 -0.16 10.52 -9.40
N GLY A 153 -0.60 11.70 -8.96
CA GLY A 153 -0.45 12.93 -9.75
C GLY A 153 1.02 13.37 -9.88
N ASP A 154 1.30 14.27 -10.82
CA ASP A 154 2.63 14.83 -11.12
C ASP A 154 2.92 16.18 -10.42
N TYR A 155 2.09 16.58 -9.46
CA TYR A 155 2.23 17.83 -8.71
C TYR A 155 3.39 17.78 -7.68
N SER A 156 3.94 18.93 -7.33
CA SER A 156 4.98 18.99 -6.29
C SER A 156 4.41 18.74 -4.89
N ARG A 157 4.99 17.80 -4.14
CA ARG A 157 4.56 17.47 -2.75
C ARG A 157 4.93 18.53 -1.72
N GLU A 158 5.92 19.36 -2.02
CA GLU A 158 6.32 20.48 -1.17
C GLU A 158 5.39 21.70 -1.38
N LYS A 159 4.97 21.94 -2.63
CA LYS A 159 4.16 23.11 -2.99
C LYS A 159 2.66 22.82 -3.07
N ARG A 160 2.21 21.56 -2.92
CA ARG A 160 0.79 21.17 -2.97
C ARG A 160 0.00 21.91 -1.90
N LYS A 161 -0.98 22.69 -2.34
CA LYS A 161 -2.01 23.27 -1.47
C LYS A 161 -3.28 22.43 -1.56
N PRO A 162 -4.05 22.31 -0.47
CA PRO A 162 -5.34 21.68 -0.54
C PRO A 162 -6.26 22.46 -1.47
N THR A 163 -6.91 21.71 -2.34
CA THR A 163 -8.02 22.20 -3.15
C THR A 163 -9.18 22.61 -2.24
N ALA A 164 -10.08 23.40 -2.79
CA ALA A 164 -11.33 23.76 -2.14
C ALA A 164 -12.09 22.51 -1.63
N ARG A 165 -12.17 21.45 -2.44
CA ARG A 165 -12.80 20.17 -2.07
C ARG A 165 -12.18 19.58 -0.81
N GLU A 166 -10.85 19.49 -0.78
CA GLU A 166 -10.11 18.89 0.32
C GLU A 166 -10.26 19.71 1.59
N LEU A 167 -10.34 21.05 1.50
CA LEU A 167 -10.66 21.90 2.64
C LEU A 167 -12.08 21.66 3.18
N CYS A 168 -13.05 21.43 2.30
CA CYS A 168 -14.43 21.13 2.71
C CYS A 168 -14.54 19.75 3.36
N GLN A 169 -13.86 18.75 2.81
CA GLN A 169 -13.77 17.42 3.39
C GLN A 169 -13.22 17.52 4.82
N ARG A 170 -12.10 18.22 5.02
CA ARG A 170 -11.56 18.49 6.36
C ARG A 170 -12.58 19.14 7.29
N ALA A 171 -13.27 20.19 6.82
CA ALA A 171 -14.26 20.90 7.63
C ALA A 171 -15.46 20.01 8.01
N SER A 172 -15.86 19.07 7.14
CA SER A 172 -16.97 18.14 7.41
C SER A 172 -16.68 17.11 8.50
N HIS A 173 -15.42 16.98 8.92
CA HIS A 173 -14.96 16.02 9.92
C HIS A 173 -14.66 16.66 11.29
N VAL A 174 -14.77 17.98 11.42
CA VAL A 174 -14.55 18.69 12.69
C VAL A 174 -15.72 18.42 13.63
N ASP A 175 -15.43 18.08 14.90
CA ASP A 175 -16.44 17.94 15.94
C ASP A 175 -16.97 19.34 16.37
N PRO A 176 -18.23 19.69 16.05
CA PRO A 176 -18.79 20.97 16.42
C PRO A 176 -19.05 21.12 17.93
N ALA A 177 -19.02 20.03 18.70
CA ALA A 177 -19.19 20.08 20.14
C ALA A 177 -17.96 20.64 20.86
N ALA A 178 -16.79 20.73 20.22
CA ALA A 178 -15.54 21.17 20.86
C ALA A 178 -15.53 22.66 21.29
N THR A 179 -16.63 23.40 21.09
CA THR A 179 -16.65 24.87 21.08
C THR A 179 -17.10 25.52 22.40
N ASP A 180 -17.63 24.76 23.37
CA ASP A 180 -18.37 25.32 24.52
C ASP A 180 -17.96 24.78 25.91
N GLY A 181 -16.92 23.94 26.02
CA GLY A 181 -16.21 23.65 27.27
C GLY A 181 -16.98 22.88 28.37
N LEU A 182 -18.27 22.60 28.18
CA LEU A 182 -19.13 21.81 29.07
C LEU A 182 -19.69 20.60 28.31
N GLN A 183 -18.81 19.67 27.95
CA GLN A 183 -19.21 18.47 27.23
C GLN A 183 -19.66 17.36 28.18
N CYS A 184 -20.95 17.00 28.14
CA CYS A 184 -21.44 15.76 28.76
C CYS A 184 -21.02 14.51 27.96
N SER A 185 -20.58 14.70 26.72
CA SER A 185 -20.14 13.66 25.79
C SER A 185 -19.02 14.15 24.89
N LYS A 186 -18.17 13.24 24.41
CA LYS A 186 -17.08 13.54 23.48
C LYS A 186 -16.86 12.45 22.44
N GLU A 187 -16.18 12.81 21.36
CA GLU A 187 -15.56 11.86 20.43
C GLU A 187 -14.08 11.66 20.77
N ILE A 188 -13.55 10.50 20.39
CA ILE A 188 -12.10 10.26 20.43
C ILE A 188 -11.59 9.74 19.10
N HIS A 189 -10.31 9.94 18.85
CA HIS A 189 -9.59 9.56 17.65
C HIS A 189 -8.46 8.62 18.05
N VAL A 190 -8.42 7.44 17.44
CA VAL A 190 -7.41 6.42 17.74
C VAL A 190 -6.69 6.06 16.46
N GLY A 191 -5.37 6.25 16.44
CA GLY A 191 -4.47 5.86 15.35
C GLY A 191 -3.75 4.56 15.68
N ILE A 192 -3.87 3.54 14.83
CA ILE A 192 -3.13 2.26 14.94
C ILE A 192 -2.19 2.11 13.75
N PHE A 193 -0.93 1.79 14.00
CA PHE A 193 0.15 1.84 13.01
C PHE A 193 0.91 0.51 12.99
N PHE A 194 0.57 -0.39 12.06
CA PHE A 194 1.18 -1.70 11.89
C PHE A 194 2.36 -1.66 10.91
N ASP A 195 3.58 -1.88 11.41
CA ASP A 195 4.77 -1.80 10.56
C ASP A 195 4.99 -3.05 9.70
N GLY A 196 5.83 -2.90 8.67
CA GLY A 196 6.14 -3.95 7.70
C GLY A 196 6.99 -5.09 8.23
N THR A 197 7.07 -6.18 7.46
CA THR A 197 7.94 -7.32 7.79
C THR A 197 9.38 -6.84 8.00
N ASN A 198 10.01 -7.27 9.10
CA ASN A 198 11.36 -6.84 9.44
C ASN A 198 11.51 -5.32 9.58
N ASN A 199 10.47 -4.55 9.92
CA ASN A 199 10.58 -3.13 10.27
C ASN A 199 10.37 -2.90 11.76
N ASN A 200 11.25 -2.10 12.35
CA ASN A 200 11.19 -1.74 13.76
C ASN A 200 11.70 -0.31 13.97
N MET A 201 10.82 0.57 14.43
CA MET A 201 11.10 1.97 14.73
C MET A 201 12.40 2.21 15.49
N GLU A 202 12.65 1.50 16.59
CA GLU A 202 13.81 1.75 17.45
C GLU A 202 15.11 1.33 16.75
N ARG A 203 15.08 0.20 16.04
CA ARG A 203 16.25 -0.35 15.32
C ARG A 203 16.58 0.45 14.06
N ASP A 204 15.57 0.90 13.33
CA ASP A 204 15.73 1.41 11.97
C ASP A 204 15.91 2.93 11.90
N ARG A 205 15.43 3.69 12.88
CA ARG A 205 15.59 5.15 12.94
C ARG A 205 17.05 5.62 12.89
N PRO A 206 18.01 5.03 13.64
CA PRO A 206 19.41 5.45 13.57
C PRO A 206 20.03 5.30 12.18
N LEU A 207 19.49 4.42 11.34
CA LEU A 207 19.91 4.20 9.97
C LEU A 207 19.18 5.11 8.97
N LEU A 208 18.21 5.91 9.45
CA LEU A 208 17.24 6.63 8.62
C LEU A 208 16.43 5.71 7.70
N GLY A 209 16.36 4.42 8.05
CA GLY A 209 15.68 3.36 7.32
C GLY A 209 14.30 3.01 7.88
N HIS A 210 13.75 3.82 8.81
CA HIS A 210 12.41 3.59 9.34
C HIS A 210 11.34 3.74 8.25
N SER A 211 10.23 3.04 8.43
CA SER A 211 9.13 3.01 7.46
C SER A 211 8.30 4.29 7.46
N ASN A 212 7.44 4.43 6.46
CA ASN A 212 6.41 5.47 6.41
C ASN A 212 5.36 5.32 7.51
N ILE A 213 5.17 4.12 8.05
CA ILE A 213 4.28 3.86 9.20
C ILE A 213 4.81 4.61 10.43
N VAL A 214 6.12 4.59 10.65
CA VAL A 214 6.77 5.33 11.73
C VAL A 214 6.57 6.85 11.57
N SER A 215 6.79 7.39 10.37
CA SER A 215 6.63 8.82 10.11
C SER A 215 5.17 9.29 10.27
N LEU A 216 4.19 8.45 9.87
CA LEU A 216 2.76 8.74 10.07
C LEU A 216 2.35 8.62 11.55
N PHE A 217 2.90 7.64 12.28
CA PHE A 217 2.71 7.52 13.73
C PHE A 217 3.21 8.78 14.45
N ASP A 218 4.42 9.25 14.10
CA ASP A 218 5.01 10.46 14.66
C ASP A 218 4.18 11.72 14.39
N ALA A 219 3.58 11.79 13.21
CA ALA A 219 2.69 12.88 12.82
C ALA A 219 1.34 12.85 13.55
N HIS A 220 0.88 11.71 14.07
CA HIS A 220 -0.40 11.61 14.77
C HIS A 220 -0.37 12.32 16.13
N LYS A 221 -1.47 13.00 16.48
CA LYS A 221 -1.64 13.61 17.81
C LYS A 221 -1.81 12.55 18.90
N ASP A 222 -1.36 12.86 20.11
CA ASP A 222 -1.44 11.95 21.26
C ASP A 222 -1.55 12.74 22.56
N ASP A 223 -2.73 13.32 22.80
CA ASP A 223 -3.00 14.06 24.03
C ASP A 223 -3.46 13.14 25.18
N ARG A 224 -3.60 11.84 24.90
CA ARG A 224 -4.10 10.79 25.80
C ARG A 224 -5.47 11.11 26.41
N LYS A 225 -6.26 11.97 25.75
CA LYS A 225 -7.59 12.43 26.20
C LYS A 225 -8.64 12.31 25.10
N THR A 226 -8.34 12.83 23.92
CA THR A 226 -9.19 12.82 22.73
C THR A 226 -8.48 12.17 21.55
N CYS A 227 -7.15 12.21 21.51
CA CYS A 227 -6.31 11.61 20.48
C CYS A 227 -5.35 10.61 21.11
N PHE A 228 -5.34 9.40 20.58
CA PHE A 228 -4.46 8.30 21.00
C PHE A 228 -3.75 7.74 19.77
N ARG A 229 -2.48 7.37 19.91
CA ARG A 229 -1.74 6.66 18.85
C ARG A 229 -1.00 5.45 19.39
N TYR A 230 -0.93 4.39 18.60
CA TYR A 230 -0.23 3.17 18.98
C TYR A 230 0.54 2.59 17.79
N TYR A 231 1.83 2.37 18.02
CA TYR A 231 2.73 1.73 17.05
C TYR A 231 2.86 0.24 17.36
N ILE A 232 2.79 -0.59 16.32
CA ILE A 232 2.91 -2.04 16.39
C ILE A 232 4.10 -2.46 15.52
N PRO A 233 5.20 -2.99 16.11
CA PRO A 233 6.38 -3.41 15.35
C PRO A 233 6.08 -4.49 14.33
N GLY A 234 6.88 -4.52 13.26
CA GLY A 234 6.81 -5.51 12.21
C GLY A 234 7.05 -6.94 12.69
N VAL A 235 6.46 -7.92 12.01
CA VAL A 235 6.76 -9.34 12.22
C VAL A 235 8.23 -9.65 11.91
N GLY A 236 8.81 -10.58 12.67
CA GLY A 236 10.24 -10.91 12.57
C GLY A 236 11.17 -9.95 13.31
N THR A 237 10.62 -8.94 14.01
CA THR A 237 11.37 -8.02 14.86
C THR A 237 10.97 -8.17 16.33
N PRO A 238 11.81 -7.74 17.29
CA PRO A 238 11.46 -7.79 18.71
C PRO A 238 10.16 -7.03 19.02
N PHE A 239 9.28 -7.69 19.75
CA PHE A 239 8.11 -7.09 20.39
C PHE A 239 7.88 -7.78 21.75
N ARG A 240 8.58 -7.29 22.78
CA ARG A 240 8.68 -7.97 24.09
C ARG A 240 7.33 -8.14 24.78
N GLN A 241 6.42 -7.19 24.56
CA GLN A 241 5.06 -7.19 25.10
C GLN A 241 4.21 -8.39 24.63
N ILE A 242 4.58 -9.03 23.52
CA ILE A 242 3.93 -10.25 23.03
C ILE A 242 4.80 -11.50 23.17
N GLY A 243 5.91 -11.41 23.93
CA GLY A 243 6.85 -12.51 24.16
C GLY A 243 7.91 -12.70 23.07
N GLU A 244 8.02 -11.80 22.09
CA GLU A 244 9.06 -11.84 21.06
C GLU A 244 10.24 -10.94 21.46
N THR A 245 11.34 -11.52 21.92
CA THR A 245 12.46 -10.75 22.49
C THR A 245 13.58 -10.44 21.50
N THR A 246 13.61 -11.12 20.35
CA THR A 246 14.68 -11.08 19.34
C THR A 246 14.09 -11.09 17.93
N GLU A 247 14.93 -10.84 16.92
CA GLU A 247 14.54 -11.06 15.52
C GLU A 247 14.35 -12.56 15.24
N SER A 248 13.44 -12.90 14.35
CA SER A 248 13.14 -14.29 14.01
C SER A 248 12.98 -14.51 12.50
N ASP A 249 13.64 -15.55 11.98
CA ASP A 249 13.48 -15.98 10.59
C ASP A 249 12.04 -16.41 10.32
N ASP A 250 11.40 -17.10 11.27
CA ASP A 250 10.00 -17.52 11.13
C ASP A 250 9.03 -16.33 11.07
N GLY A 251 9.29 -15.26 11.83
CA GLY A 251 8.52 -14.02 11.73
C GLY A 251 8.74 -13.30 10.39
N LYS A 252 9.98 -13.30 9.88
CA LYS A 252 10.35 -12.74 8.57
C LYS A 252 9.76 -13.54 7.40
N ALA A 253 9.74 -14.86 7.49
CA ALA A 253 9.32 -15.76 6.40
C ALA A 253 7.82 -16.07 6.42
N PHE A 254 7.24 -16.34 7.59
CA PHE A 254 5.90 -16.92 7.75
C PHE A 254 4.91 -15.99 8.45
N ALA A 255 5.31 -14.79 8.84
CA ALA A 255 4.48 -13.85 9.60
C ALA A 255 4.07 -14.34 11.00
N THR A 256 4.85 -15.26 11.59
CA THR A 256 4.63 -15.70 12.96
C THR A 256 4.61 -14.50 13.91
N GLY A 257 3.68 -14.52 14.87
CA GLY A 257 3.42 -13.41 15.78
C GLY A 257 2.47 -12.34 15.25
N GLY A 258 1.96 -12.49 14.02
CA GLY A 258 0.98 -11.55 13.47
C GLY A 258 -0.34 -11.50 14.22
N GLU A 259 -0.88 -12.68 14.60
CA GLU A 259 -2.10 -12.77 15.40
C GLU A 259 -1.97 -12.03 16.75
N SER A 260 -0.86 -12.25 17.48
CA SER A 260 -0.60 -11.58 18.76
C SER A 260 -0.49 -10.06 18.64
N ARG A 261 0.06 -9.54 17.52
CA ARG A 261 0.11 -8.10 17.21
C ARG A 261 -1.28 -7.51 17.01
N ILE A 262 -2.16 -8.22 16.31
CA ILE A 262 -3.56 -7.82 16.09
C ILE A 262 -4.30 -7.76 17.42
N TYR A 263 -4.23 -8.82 18.23
CA TYR A 263 -4.89 -8.84 19.54
C TYR A 263 -4.35 -7.76 20.48
N TRP A 264 -3.04 -7.52 20.49
CA TRP A 264 -2.45 -6.43 21.27
C TRP A 264 -3.06 -5.08 20.89
N ALA A 265 -3.16 -4.78 19.59
CA ALA A 265 -3.80 -3.55 19.11
C ALA A 265 -5.27 -3.44 19.53
N MET A 266 -6.02 -4.54 19.54
CA MET A 266 -7.42 -4.55 20.00
C MET A 266 -7.53 -4.18 21.48
N LEU A 267 -6.65 -4.73 22.34
CA LEU A 267 -6.62 -4.39 23.77
C LEU A 267 -6.27 -2.90 23.99
N LEU A 268 -5.38 -2.32 23.17
CA LEU A 268 -5.05 -0.90 23.21
C LEU A 268 -6.24 0.01 22.87
N VAL A 269 -7.14 -0.43 21.97
CA VAL A 269 -8.39 0.30 21.67
C VAL A 269 -9.31 0.36 22.89
N TYR A 270 -9.45 -0.75 23.63
CA TYR A 270 -10.20 -0.75 24.91
C TYR A 270 -9.57 0.19 25.93
N ASN A 271 -8.22 0.19 26.03
CA ASN A 271 -7.50 1.12 26.89
C ASN A 271 -7.73 2.58 26.49
N ALA A 272 -7.74 2.91 25.19
CA ALA A 272 -7.99 4.28 24.72
C ALA A 272 -9.37 4.79 25.16
N VAL A 273 -10.43 3.98 25.03
CA VAL A 273 -11.78 4.37 25.49
C VAL A 273 -11.81 4.56 27.00
N CYS A 274 -11.21 3.65 27.77
CA CYS A 274 -11.17 3.76 29.22
C CYS A 274 -10.37 4.99 29.68
N ALA A 275 -9.19 5.22 29.11
CA ALA A 275 -8.32 6.34 29.43
C ALA A 275 -8.99 7.67 29.07
N ALA A 276 -9.72 7.73 27.97
CA ALA A 276 -10.48 8.91 27.60
C ALA A 276 -11.52 9.30 28.68
N VAL A 277 -12.17 8.33 29.32
CA VAL A 277 -13.20 8.61 30.34
C VAL A 277 -12.59 8.78 31.75
N THR A 278 -11.62 7.96 32.09
CA THR A 278 -11.16 7.78 33.49
C THR A 278 -9.77 8.36 33.76
N GLY A 279 -9.03 8.74 32.72
CA GLY A 279 -7.62 9.10 32.79
C GLY A 279 -6.67 7.91 32.96
N ASN A 280 -7.19 6.67 33.04
CA ASN A 280 -6.40 5.46 33.29
C ASN A 280 -6.74 4.35 32.27
N ASP A 281 -5.72 3.55 31.94
CA ASP A 281 -5.90 2.37 31.10
C ASP A 281 -6.75 1.31 31.81
N LEU A 282 -7.55 0.55 31.05
CA LEU A 282 -8.39 -0.54 31.57
C LEU A 282 -7.55 -1.75 31.99
N LEU A 283 -6.57 -2.07 31.14
CA LEU A 283 -5.70 -3.24 31.23
C LEU A 283 -4.25 -2.76 31.39
N GLN A 284 -3.57 -3.31 32.39
CA GLN A 284 -2.15 -3.09 32.59
C GLN A 284 -1.33 -3.92 31.60
N GLU A 285 -0.12 -3.46 31.25
CA GLU A 285 0.74 -4.14 30.28
C GLU A 285 0.94 -5.62 30.59
N ALA A 286 1.28 -5.96 31.84
CA ALA A 286 1.48 -7.35 32.26
C ALA A 286 0.23 -8.23 32.11
N GLU A 287 -0.97 -7.66 32.21
CA GLU A 287 -2.22 -8.38 31.94
C GLU A 287 -2.39 -8.60 30.44
N MET A 288 -2.20 -7.56 29.62
CA MET A 288 -2.27 -7.68 28.16
C MET A 288 -1.25 -8.71 27.64
N THR A 289 -0.03 -8.70 28.16
CA THR A 289 1.03 -9.67 27.82
C THR A 289 0.57 -11.09 28.12
N ARG A 290 0.01 -11.34 29.31
CA ARG A 290 -0.54 -12.67 29.65
C ARG A 290 -1.68 -13.07 28.73
N LEU A 291 -2.57 -12.15 28.39
CA LEU A 291 -3.67 -12.44 27.46
C LEU A 291 -3.12 -12.86 26.09
N VAL A 292 -2.21 -12.11 25.48
CA VAL A 292 -1.72 -12.42 24.12
C VAL A 292 -0.71 -13.56 24.04
N THR A 293 -0.10 -13.96 25.18
CA THR A 293 0.90 -15.05 25.24
C THR A 293 0.37 -16.38 25.78
N SER A 294 -0.79 -16.40 26.46
CA SER A 294 -1.32 -17.63 27.07
C SER A 294 -2.23 -18.42 26.12
N TYR A 295 -1.97 -19.74 26.03
CA TYR A 295 -2.84 -20.69 25.36
C TYR A 295 -4.13 -20.97 26.15
N GLY A 296 -4.04 -21.08 27.48
CA GLY A 296 -5.19 -21.32 28.36
C GLY A 296 -5.76 -20.01 28.88
N GLY A 297 -7.04 -19.73 28.61
CA GLY A 297 -7.73 -18.51 29.06
C GLY A 297 -7.22 -17.19 28.46
N GLY A 298 -6.16 -17.21 27.64
CA GLY A 298 -5.67 -16.07 26.86
C GLY A 298 -6.20 -16.08 25.42
N LEU A 299 -5.48 -15.40 24.52
CA LEU A 299 -5.79 -15.21 23.11
C LEU A 299 -4.87 -16.01 22.18
N LYS A 300 -3.71 -16.47 22.66
CA LYS A 300 -2.73 -17.18 21.82
C LYS A 300 -3.29 -18.47 21.24
N THR A 301 -3.15 -18.67 19.94
CA THR A 301 -3.47 -19.94 19.28
C THR A 301 -2.19 -20.62 18.76
N ALA A 302 -2.25 -21.93 18.55
CA ALA A 302 -1.18 -22.65 17.82
C ALA A 302 -1.41 -22.53 16.31
N TRP A 303 -2.68 -22.55 15.91
CA TRP A 303 -3.21 -22.28 14.58
C TRP A 303 -4.56 -21.59 14.76
N HIS A 304 -4.83 -20.58 13.95
CA HIS A 304 -6.11 -19.90 13.95
C HIS A 304 -7.16 -20.82 13.30
N LEU A 305 -8.12 -21.28 14.11
CA LEU A 305 -9.23 -22.15 13.68
C LEU A 305 -10.59 -21.45 13.78
N GLY A 306 -10.59 -20.13 14.08
CA GLY A 306 -11.79 -19.30 14.22
C GLY A 306 -11.75 -18.37 15.44
N ASN A 307 -12.72 -17.46 15.48
CA ASN A 307 -12.74 -16.32 16.42
C ASN A 307 -13.42 -16.59 17.77
N ASP A 308 -13.96 -17.78 18.04
CA ASP A 308 -14.78 -18.02 19.24
C ASP A 308 -14.05 -17.80 20.57
N LYS A 309 -12.77 -18.21 20.61
CA LYS A 309 -11.90 -17.96 21.76
C LYS A 309 -11.67 -16.46 21.96
N ALA A 310 -11.32 -15.74 20.89
CA ALA A 310 -11.11 -14.30 20.93
C ALA A 310 -12.38 -13.55 21.34
N ARG A 311 -13.54 -13.90 20.75
CA ARG A 311 -14.86 -13.35 21.10
C ARG A 311 -15.16 -13.51 22.59
N THR A 312 -14.88 -14.68 23.16
CA THR A 312 -15.15 -14.95 24.58
C THR A 312 -14.29 -14.07 25.49
N VAL A 313 -12.98 -14.01 25.24
CA VAL A 313 -12.05 -13.20 26.03
C VAL A 313 -12.36 -11.71 25.89
N LEU A 314 -12.56 -11.23 24.66
CA LEU A 314 -12.80 -9.82 24.38
C LEU A 314 -14.18 -9.35 24.87
N ARG A 315 -15.19 -10.23 24.91
CA ARG A 315 -16.47 -9.91 25.58
C ARG A 315 -16.27 -9.65 27.07
N GLY A 316 -15.41 -10.41 27.74
CA GLY A 316 -15.04 -10.16 29.14
C GLY A 316 -14.35 -8.82 29.34
N VAL A 317 -13.41 -8.46 28.45
CA VAL A 317 -12.75 -7.15 28.45
C VAL A 317 -13.76 -6.02 28.19
N HIS A 318 -14.66 -6.19 27.23
CA HIS A 318 -15.71 -5.23 26.91
C HIS A 318 -16.64 -4.99 28.10
N GLN A 319 -17.05 -6.05 28.81
CA GLN A 319 -17.88 -5.91 30.01
C GLN A 319 -17.18 -5.13 31.13
N ARG A 320 -15.87 -5.37 31.32
CA ARG A 320 -15.05 -4.59 32.26
C ARG A 320 -14.99 -3.12 31.87
N LEU A 321 -14.86 -2.82 30.57
CA LEU A 321 -14.88 -1.44 30.08
C LEU A 321 -16.21 -0.76 30.43
N LEU A 322 -17.35 -1.40 30.14
CA LEU A 322 -18.68 -0.87 30.44
C LEU A 322 -18.82 -0.53 31.93
N THR A 323 -18.42 -1.44 32.82
CA THR A 323 -18.43 -1.20 34.27
C THR A 323 -17.49 -0.06 34.68
N ALA A 324 -16.29 0.03 34.09
CA ALA A 324 -15.33 1.07 34.44
C ALA A 324 -15.79 2.49 34.08
N VAL A 325 -16.57 2.63 33.00
CA VAL A 325 -17.05 3.94 32.49
C VAL A 325 -18.47 4.28 32.92
N GLU A 326 -19.18 3.37 33.59
CA GLU A 326 -20.56 3.56 34.02
C GLU A 326 -20.71 4.81 34.90
N GLY A 327 -21.73 5.63 34.59
CA GLY A 327 -22.02 6.87 35.34
C GLY A 327 -20.99 8.00 35.19
N ARG A 328 -19.85 7.78 34.51
CA ARG A 328 -18.79 8.78 34.34
C ARG A 328 -19.06 9.74 33.19
N ARG A 329 -18.45 10.92 33.24
CA ARG A 329 -18.55 11.98 32.23
C ARG A 329 -17.18 12.61 31.96
N PRO A 330 -16.91 13.08 30.73
CA PRO A 330 -17.76 12.98 29.54
C PRO A 330 -17.89 11.54 29.03
N THR A 331 -19.07 11.17 28.53
CA THR A 331 -19.27 9.86 27.87
C THR A 331 -18.62 9.87 26.49
N VAL A 332 -17.87 8.82 26.14
CA VAL A 332 -17.37 8.68 24.77
C VAL A 332 -18.49 8.09 23.90
N LEU A 333 -18.99 8.87 22.95
CA LEU A 333 -20.08 8.47 22.05
C LEU A 333 -19.58 7.87 20.74
N ARG A 334 -18.38 8.27 20.30
CA ARG A 334 -17.82 7.84 19.01
C ARG A 334 -16.32 7.65 19.13
N LEU A 335 -15.84 6.57 18.52
CA LEU A 335 -14.43 6.27 18.33
C LEU A 335 -14.13 6.34 16.83
N ASN A 336 -13.39 7.37 16.43
CA ASN A 336 -12.89 7.57 15.08
C ASN A 336 -11.56 6.82 14.93
N LEU A 337 -11.60 5.62 14.33
CA LEU A 337 -10.44 4.76 14.16
C LEU A 337 -9.74 5.04 12.83
N SER A 338 -8.46 5.39 12.88
CA SER A 338 -7.58 5.46 11.71
C SER A 338 -6.52 4.35 11.81
N VAL A 339 -6.42 3.50 10.79
CA VAL A 339 -5.48 2.37 10.79
C VAL A 339 -4.54 2.51 9.62
N PHE A 340 -3.25 2.37 9.87
CA PHE A 340 -2.20 2.38 8.86
C PHE A 340 -1.44 1.07 8.90
N GLY A 341 -1.05 0.55 7.74
CA GLY A 341 -0.23 -0.64 7.66
C GLY A 341 0.62 -0.72 6.41
N PHE A 342 1.81 -1.32 6.53
CA PHE A 342 2.69 -1.61 5.41
C PHE A 342 2.97 -3.12 5.31
N SER A 343 3.01 -3.71 4.11
CA SER A 343 3.40 -5.11 3.91
C SER A 343 2.47 -6.08 4.65
N ARG A 344 3.02 -6.96 5.49
CA ARG A 344 2.26 -7.79 6.41
C ARG A 344 1.58 -7.00 7.54
N GLY A 345 2.10 -5.84 7.89
CA GLY A 345 1.40 -4.87 8.74
C GLY A 345 0.14 -4.33 8.07
N ALA A 346 0.10 -4.17 6.73
CA ALA A 346 -1.12 -3.84 6.00
C ALA A 346 -2.13 -5.00 6.05
N ALA A 347 -1.66 -6.25 5.98
CA ALA A 347 -2.52 -7.42 6.18
C ALA A 347 -3.08 -7.44 7.62
N GLN A 348 -2.24 -7.20 8.63
CA GLN A 348 -2.67 -7.07 10.03
C GLN A 348 -3.67 -5.94 10.23
N ALA A 349 -3.48 -4.78 9.58
CA ALA A 349 -4.42 -3.66 9.63
C ALA A 349 -5.81 -4.07 9.10
N ARG A 350 -5.86 -4.79 7.99
CA ARG A 350 -7.11 -5.31 7.39
C ARG A 350 -7.79 -6.31 8.32
N THR A 351 -7.06 -7.29 8.81
CA THR A 351 -7.56 -8.28 9.78
C THR A 351 -8.04 -7.63 11.07
N PHE A 352 -7.28 -6.67 11.60
CA PHE A 352 -7.62 -5.90 12.79
C PHE A 352 -8.94 -5.15 12.64
N CYS A 353 -9.15 -4.45 11.51
CA CYS A 353 -10.41 -3.76 11.24
C CYS A 353 -11.61 -4.72 11.29
N ASN A 354 -11.49 -5.87 10.64
CA ASN A 354 -12.55 -6.88 10.60
C ASN A 354 -12.81 -7.51 11.97
N TRP A 355 -11.76 -7.99 12.64
CA TRP A 355 -11.89 -8.65 13.95
C TRP A 355 -12.35 -7.69 15.04
N LEU A 356 -11.96 -6.42 14.99
CA LEU A 356 -12.45 -5.42 15.93
C LEU A 356 -13.94 -5.16 15.75
N GLN A 357 -14.40 -4.95 14.51
CA GLN A 357 -15.83 -4.80 14.24
C GLN A 357 -16.63 -6.02 14.70
N GLU A 358 -16.15 -7.22 14.35
CA GLU A 358 -16.78 -8.48 14.72
C GLU A 358 -16.86 -8.68 16.24
N ALA A 359 -15.75 -8.48 16.96
CA ALA A 359 -15.69 -8.68 18.40
C ALA A 359 -16.52 -7.66 19.19
N THR A 360 -16.77 -6.49 18.62
CA THR A 360 -17.43 -5.36 19.30
C THR A 360 -18.87 -5.14 18.84
N GLY A 361 -19.30 -5.77 17.75
CA GLY A 361 -20.58 -5.44 17.10
C GLY A 361 -20.67 -3.97 16.68
N GLY A 362 -19.53 -3.33 16.42
CA GLY A 362 -19.45 -1.89 16.11
C GLY A 362 -19.48 -0.95 17.32
N MET A 363 -19.42 -1.47 18.55
CA MET A 363 -19.43 -0.66 19.79
C MET A 363 -18.25 -1.00 20.72
N VAL A 364 -17.38 -0.05 21.02
CA VAL A 364 -16.31 -0.23 22.02
C VAL A 364 -16.73 0.46 23.31
N GLY A 365 -17.20 -0.33 24.28
CA GLY A 365 -17.92 0.22 25.43
C GLY A 365 -19.18 0.96 24.96
N THR A 366 -19.31 2.25 25.31
CA THR A 366 -20.41 3.11 24.84
C THR A 366 -20.15 3.80 23.51
N ALA A 367 -18.94 3.66 22.95
CA ALA A 367 -18.51 4.41 21.78
C ALA A 367 -18.84 3.66 20.48
N ALA A 368 -19.56 4.30 19.57
CA ALA A 368 -19.75 3.78 18.22
C ALA A 368 -18.43 3.78 17.45
N LEU A 369 -18.02 2.61 16.95
CA LEU A 369 -16.81 2.43 16.15
C LEU A 369 -17.05 2.96 14.74
N ARG A 370 -16.19 3.89 14.31
CA ARG A 370 -16.19 4.45 12.96
C ARG A 370 -14.82 4.23 12.32
N LEU A 371 -14.75 3.41 11.28
CA LEU A 371 -13.53 3.25 10.48
C LEU A 371 -13.33 4.49 9.60
N ARG A 372 -12.70 5.51 10.20
CA ARG A 372 -12.45 6.81 9.61
C ARG A 372 -11.57 6.70 8.38
N PHE A 373 -10.40 6.10 8.56
CA PHE A 373 -9.37 6.04 7.55
C PHE A 373 -8.61 4.73 7.62
N VAL A 374 -8.33 4.12 6.47
CA VAL A 374 -7.43 2.97 6.38
C VAL A 374 -6.37 3.23 5.31
N GLY A 375 -5.12 3.43 5.73
CA GLY A 375 -3.99 3.71 4.85
C GLY A 375 -3.06 2.50 4.72
N LEU A 376 -3.06 1.87 3.55
CA LEU A 376 -2.31 0.64 3.28
C LEU A 376 -1.18 0.91 2.29
N PHE A 377 0.01 0.43 2.61
CA PHE A 377 1.13 0.34 1.69
C PHE A 377 1.36 -1.12 1.33
N ASP A 378 1.17 -1.44 0.06
CA ASP A 378 1.57 -2.65 -0.63
C ASP A 378 1.33 -3.95 0.15
N THR A 379 0.07 -4.31 0.33
CA THR A 379 -0.32 -5.43 1.21
C THR A 379 0.25 -6.75 0.72
N VAL A 380 0.93 -7.46 1.62
CA VAL A 380 1.39 -8.84 1.43
C VAL A 380 0.78 -9.68 2.54
N ALA A 381 -0.17 -10.56 2.21
CA ALA A 381 -0.86 -11.40 3.20
C ALA A 381 -0.46 -12.88 3.12
N SER A 382 0.68 -13.20 2.52
CA SER A 382 1.28 -14.55 2.61
C SER A 382 1.73 -14.84 4.05
N VAL A 383 1.04 -15.79 4.69
CA VAL A 383 1.25 -16.28 6.06
C VAL A 383 1.45 -17.80 6.01
N GLY A 384 2.41 -18.35 6.76
CA GLY A 384 2.63 -19.81 6.86
C GLY A 384 3.41 -20.50 5.72
N LEU A 385 3.56 -21.84 5.82
CA LEU A 385 4.44 -22.71 5.00
C LEU A 385 3.88 -23.12 3.62
N ALA A 386 2.67 -22.72 3.24
CA ALA A 386 2.08 -23.22 1.99
C ALA A 386 2.72 -22.67 0.72
N ASP A 387 3.26 -21.45 0.73
CA ASP A 387 3.67 -20.78 -0.52
C ASP A 387 5.13 -20.98 -0.92
N SER A 388 5.91 -21.73 -0.14
CA SER A 388 7.14 -22.32 -0.67
C SER A 388 6.85 -23.57 -1.51
N SER A 389 5.64 -24.13 -1.48
CA SER A 389 5.30 -25.45 -2.07
C SER A 389 4.27 -25.33 -3.21
N PRO A 390 4.41 -26.08 -4.32
CA PRO A 390 3.45 -26.09 -5.43
C PRO A 390 2.10 -26.75 -5.12
N VAL A 391 1.77 -27.02 -3.84
CA VAL A 391 0.66 -27.90 -3.40
C VAL A 391 -0.44 -27.17 -2.61
N GLY A 392 -0.28 -25.90 -2.25
CA GLY A 392 -1.29 -25.13 -1.52
C GLY A 392 -1.66 -23.81 -2.20
N THR A 393 -2.96 -23.48 -2.27
CA THR A 393 -3.44 -22.16 -2.74
C THR A 393 -4.41 -21.58 -1.71
N GLY A 394 -4.11 -20.42 -1.14
CA GLY A 394 -5.00 -19.68 -0.23
C GLY A 394 -4.24 -18.97 0.89
N PHE A 395 -4.84 -17.91 1.45
CA PHE A 395 -4.37 -17.31 2.69
C PHE A 395 -4.41 -18.37 3.81
N MET A 396 -3.51 -18.26 4.79
CA MET A 396 -3.51 -19.17 5.94
C MET A 396 -3.60 -18.38 7.24
N ASP A 397 -4.02 -19.08 8.29
CA ASP A 397 -4.04 -18.56 9.66
C ASP A 397 -4.94 -17.30 9.77
N TRP A 398 -4.46 -16.25 10.42
CA TRP A 398 -5.25 -15.03 10.67
C TRP A 398 -5.58 -14.20 9.41
N ALA A 399 -4.87 -14.41 8.30
CA ALA A 399 -5.09 -13.66 7.07
C ALA A 399 -6.23 -14.23 6.20
N ASP A 400 -6.66 -15.48 6.47
CA ASP A 400 -7.68 -16.14 5.68
C ASP A 400 -9.07 -15.52 5.89
N GLY A 401 -9.74 -15.18 4.79
CA GLY A 401 -11.06 -14.52 4.80
C GLY A 401 -11.12 -13.12 5.42
N THR A 402 -9.98 -12.50 5.78
CA THR A 402 -9.96 -11.22 6.52
C THR A 402 -9.37 -10.05 5.73
N MET A 403 -9.05 -10.26 4.46
CA MET A 403 -8.44 -9.23 3.62
C MET A 403 -9.47 -8.21 3.10
N GLU A 404 -10.71 -8.59 2.80
CA GLU A 404 -11.73 -7.61 2.42
C GLU A 404 -12.11 -6.73 3.63
N ILE A 405 -11.98 -5.40 3.55
CA ILE A 405 -12.41 -4.48 4.63
C ILE A 405 -13.76 -3.87 4.28
N GLN A 406 -14.74 -3.96 5.18
CA GLN A 406 -16.04 -3.31 4.98
C GLN A 406 -16.26 -2.12 5.92
N GLY A 407 -17.10 -1.18 5.49
CA GLY A 407 -17.53 -0.04 6.32
C GLY A 407 -16.48 1.03 6.56
N VAL A 408 -15.43 1.09 5.72
CA VAL A 408 -14.44 2.18 5.75
C VAL A 408 -14.99 3.42 5.05
N GLU A 409 -14.79 4.59 5.64
CA GLU A 409 -15.23 5.86 5.03
C GLU A 409 -14.28 6.34 3.94
N ARG A 410 -12.97 6.22 4.19
CA ARG A 410 -11.91 6.46 3.21
C ARG A 410 -10.77 5.48 3.45
N GLY A 411 -10.59 4.55 2.53
CA GLY A 411 -9.47 3.63 2.48
C GLY A 411 -8.59 3.93 1.27
N LEU A 412 -7.28 3.87 1.45
CA LEU A 412 -6.29 3.98 0.38
C LEU A 412 -5.34 2.81 0.42
N HIS A 413 -5.05 2.21 -0.73
CA HIS A 413 -4.04 1.17 -0.89
C HIS A 413 -3.04 1.56 -1.97
N TYR A 414 -1.82 1.88 -1.59
CA TYR A 414 -0.75 2.20 -2.53
C TYR A 414 0.01 0.91 -2.88
N VAL A 415 0.09 0.58 -4.17
CA VAL A 415 0.58 -0.71 -4.69
C VAL A 415 1.84 -0.50 -5.49
N ALA A 416 2.88 -1.31 -5.22
CA ALA A 416 4.18 -1.21 -5.83
C ALA A 416 4.19 -1.85 -7.23
N ALA A 417 4.47 -1.03 -8.25
CA ALA A 417 4.44 -1.46 -9.64
C ALA A 417 5.68 -2.27 -10.08
N HIS A 418 6.82 -2.08 -9.40
CA HIS A 418 8.10 -2.69 -9.79
C HIS A 418 8.57 -3.82 -8.86
N GLU A 419 7.71 -4.28 -7.94
CA GLU A 419 7.99 -5.46 -7.13
C GLU A 419 7.82 -6.74 -7.95
N ILE A 420 8.82 -7.62 -7.96
CA ILE A 420 8.80 -8.86 -8.74
C ILE A 420 8.91 -10.14 -7.90
N ARG A 421 9.22 -10.03 -6.61
CA ARG A 421 9.50 -11.17 -5.76
C ARG A 421 8.27 -12.03 -5.53
N ARG A 422 8.45 -13.34 -5.65
CA ARG A 422 7.47 -14.39 -5.35
C ARG A 422 7.13 -14.45 -3.88
N SER A 423 8.06 -14.09 -2.99
CA SER A 423 7.84 -13.99 -1.55
C SER A 423 6.92 -12.82 -1.16
N PHE A 424 6.69 -11.86 -2.06
CA PHE A 424 5.88 -10.65 -1.82
C PHE A 424 4.68 -10.55 -2.78
N PRO A 425 3.80 -11.57 -2.83
CA PRO A 425 2.64 -11.50 -3.70
C PRO A 425 1.68 -10.41 -3.18
N LEU A 426 1.10 -9.63 -4.10
CA LEU A 426 0.20 -8.54 -3.73
C LEU A 426 -1.18 -9.08 -3.38
N SER A 427 -1.72 -8.65 -2.24
CA SER A 427 -3.14 -8.83 -1.90
C SER A 427 -3.89 -7.54 -2.18
N THR A 428 -4.64 -7.50 -3.29
CA THR A 428 -5.42 -6.32 -3.66
C THR A 428 -6.44 -5.98 -2.57
N ALA A 429 -6.84 -4.72 -2.49
CA ALA A 429 -7.87 -4.21 -1.59
C ALA A 429 -9.29 -4.53 -2.11
N ARG A 430 -9.41 -5.26 -3.21
CA ARG A 430 -10.68 -5.65 -3.83
C ARG A 430 -11.36 -6.73 -3.00
N GLY A 431 -12.69 -6.74 -3.06
CA GLY A 431 -13.50 -7.78 -2.47
C GLY A 431 -13.56 -9.03 -3.35
N GLN A 432 -14.32 -10.02 -2.90
CA GLN A 432 -14.45 -11.30 -3.61
C GLN A 432 -14.78 -11.13 -5.09
N GLY A 433 -14.04 -11.82 -5.96
CA GLY A 433 -14.19 -11.75 -7.41
C GLY A 433 -13.60 -10.50 -8.07
N GLY A 434 -12.75 -9.74 -7.36
CA GLY A 434 -12.08 -8.54 -7.88
C GLY A 434 -12.97 -7.30 -7.90
N ILE A 435 -14.06 -7.31 -7.11
CA ILE A 435 -15.05 -6.23 -7.07
C ILE A 435 -14.52 -5.06 -6.23
N ALA A 436 -14.76 -3.84 -6.69
CA ALA A 436 -14.41 -2.64 -5.94
C ALA A 436 -15.18 -2.57 -4.60
N VAL A 437 -14.48 -2.22 -3.54
CA VAL A 437 -15.03 -2.07 -2.19
C VAL A 437 -15.36 -0.61 -1.95
N SER A 438 -16.59 -0.32 -1.49
CA SER A 438 -17.01 1.05 -1.20
C SER A 438 -16.08 1.72 -0.18
N GLY A 439 -15.70 2.97 -0.47
CA GLY A 439 -14.82 3.76 0.38
C GLY A 439 -13.33 3.48 0.19
N LEU A 440 -12.93 2.40 -0.49
CA LEU A 440 -11.54 1.98 -0.65
C LEU A 440 -11.05 2.20 -2.10
N SER A 441 -9.87 2.80 -2.26
CA SER A 441 -9.27 3.09 -3.57
C SER A 441 -7.83 2.56 -3.63
N GLU A 442 -7.45 1.95 -4.75
CA GLU A 442 -6.08 1.49 -4.99
C GLU A 442 -5.35 2.40 -5.99
N TYR A 443 -4.08 2.70 -5.68
CA TYR A 443 -3.20 3.51 -6.51
C TYR A 443 -1.96 2.71 -6.88
N ILE A 444 -1.60 2.66 -8.16
CA ILE A 444 -0.35 2.05 -8.61
C ILE A 444 0.75 3.10 -8.55
N TYR A 445 1.70 2.91 -7.64
CA TYR A 445 2.88 3.77 -7.51
C TYR A 445 4.10 3.09 -8.15
N PRO A 446 4.98 3.85 -8.82
CA PRO A 446 6.27 3.31 -9.22
C PRO A 446 7.13 3.04 -7.99
N GLY A 447 7.91 1.96 -8.07
CA GLY A 447 8.82 1.55 -7.01
C GLY A 447 8.68 0.07 -6.68
N ALA A 448 9.66 -0.46 -5.96
CA ALA A 448 9.58 -1.74 -5.27
C ALA A 448 8.78 -1.63 -3.96
N HIS A 449 8.61 -2.75 -3.24
CA HIS A 449 7.82 -2.82 -2.00
C HIS A 449 8.15 -1.71 -0.97
N SER A 450 9.43 -1.56 -0.61
CA SER A 450 9.89 -0.57 0.37
C SER A 450 10.14 0.82 -0.22
N ASP A 451 10.07 1.00 -1.54
CA ASP A 451 9.97 2.32 -2.17
C ASP A 451 8.60 2.96 -1.89
N LEU A 452 7.61 2.18 -1.47
CA LEU A 452 6.30 2.68 -1.06
C LEU A 452 6.16 2.77 0.45
N GLY A 453 6.42 1.67 1.15
CA GLY A 453 6.23 1.59 2.60
C GLY A 453 7.36 2.21 3.41
N GLY A 454 8.50 2.54 2.80
CA GLY A 454 9.75 2.82 3.49
C GLY A 454 10.44 1.53 3.96
N GLY A 455 11.62 1.68 4.58
CA GLY A 455 12.45 0.55 5.01
C GLY A 455 13.87 0.56 4.43
N TYR A 456 14.07 1.24 3.30
CA TYR A 456 15.42 1.48 2.77
C TYR A 456 16.09 2.64 3.48
N SER A 457 17.38 2.47 3.76
CA SER A 457 18.26 3.53 4.26
C SER A 457 18.86 4.31 3.09
N PRO A 458 19.15 5.62 3.25
CA PRO A 458 19.86 6.38 2.23
C PRO A 458 21.22 5.72 1.89
N GLY A 459 21.42 5.38 0.62
CA GLY A 459 22.62 4.71 0.13
C GLY A 459 22.47 3.20 -0.07
N ASP A 460 21.36 2.58 0.37
CA ASP A 460 21.06 1.19 0.02
C ASP A 460 21.02 1.03 -1.50
N GLN A 461 21.73 0.03 -2.03
CA GLN A 461 21.92 -0.15 -3.48
C GLN A 461 22.50 1.08 -4.21
N GLY A 462 23.11 2.01 -3.47
CA GLY A 462 23.59 3.31 -3.95
C GLY A 462 22.50 4.33 -4.28
N LYS A 463 21.23 4.04 -3.98
CA LYS A 463 20.07 4.89 -4.22
C LYS A 463 19.94 5.94 -3.12
N ALA A 464 19.31 7.07 -3.42
CA ALA A 464 19.04 8.14 -2.46
C ALA A 464 20.25 8.58 -1.61
N ALA A 465 21.46 8.51 -2.18
CA ALA A 465 22.69 8.66 -1.41
C ALA A 465 22.74 9.99 -0.63
N GLY A 466 22.98 9.86 0.67
CA GLY A 466 23.25 10.98 1.58
C GLY A 466 22.02 11.65 2.21
N ALA A 467 20.78 11.32 1.85
CA ALA A 467 19.61 11.93 2.49
C ALA A 467 18.32 11.11 2.37
N ARG A 468 17.57 11.00 3.47
CA ARG A 468 16.22 10.41 3.51
C ARG A 468 15.24 11.11 2.55
N ALA A 469 15.37 12.43 2.39
CA ALA A 469 14.56 13.22 1.46
C ALA A 469 14.64 12.77 -0.01
N LYS A 470 15.66 11.99 -0.39
CA LYS A 470 15.86 11.44 -1.74
C LYS A 470 15.27 10.03 -1.92
N LEU A 471 14.78 9.39 -0.86
CA LEU A 471 14.15 8.07 -0.96
C LEU A 471 12.80 8.21 -1.68
N LEU A 472 12.51 7.30 -2.60
CA LEU A 472 11.24 7.30 -3.32
C LEU A 472 10.03 7.20 -2.38
N SER A 473 10.18 6.53 -1.22
CA SER A 473 9.15 6.40 -0.17
C SER A 473 8.64 7.73 0.38
N GLN A 474 9.39 8.82 0.22
CA GLN A 474 8.97 10.15 0.62
C GLN A 474 7.76 10.66 -0.19
N ILE A 475 7.60 10.22 -1.45
CA ILE A 475 6.45 10.58 -2.28
C ILE A 475 5.14 9.98 -1.72
N PRO A 476 4.98 8.64 -1.61
CA PRO A 476 3.77 8.03 -1.08
C PRO A 476 3.54 8.35 0.41
N LEU A 477 4.59 8.61 1.21
CA LEU A 477 4.44 9.14 2.57
C LEU A 477 3.64 10.45 2.58
N ASN A 478 4.08 11.40 1.76
CA ASN A 478 3.48 12.73 1.67
C ASN A 478 2.04 12.67 1.14
N ASP A 479 1.80 11.84 0.12
CA ASP A 479 0.45 11.67 -0.42
C ASP A 479 -0.48 11.00 0.61
N MET A 480 -0.04 9.94 1.31
CA MET A 480 -0.85 9.28 2.35
C MET A 480 -1.15 10.22 3.53
N HIS A 481 -0.15 10.98 3.99
CA HIS A 481 -0.33 11.98 5.06
C HIS A 481 -1.38 13.03 4.68
N PHE A 482 -1.28 13.53 3.45
CA PHE A 482 -2.20 14.53 2.95
C PHE A 482 -3.63 14.00 2.82
N GLU A 483 -3.81 12.80 2.26
CA GLU A 483 -5.12 12.16 2.12
C GLU A 483 -5.74 11.78 3.48
N ALA A 484 -4.95 11.31 4.43
CA ALA A 484 -5.42 11.00 5.79
C ALA A 484 -5.94 12.27 6.50
N ILE A 485 -5.23 13.40 6.37
CA ILE A 485 -5.72 14.68 6.90
C ILE A 485 -7.04 15.08 6.22
N ASN A 486 -7.15 14.91 4.90
CA ASN A 486 -8.40 15.23 4.18
C ASN A 486 -9.58 14.39 4.67
N ALA A 487 -9.33 13.13 5.03
CA ALA A 487 -10.31 12.22 5.56
C ALA A 487 -10.65 12.46 7.04
N GLY A 488 -10.01 13.42 7.72
CA GLY A 488 -10.26 13.73 9.13
C GLY A 488 -9.48 12.88 10.13
N THR A 489 -8.35 12.28 9.73
CA THR A 489 -7.41 11.70 10.69
C THR A 489 -6.67 12.80 11.45
N GLU A 490 -6.44 12.60 12.75
CA GLU A 490 -5.77 13.54 13.64
C GLU A 490 -4.24 13.56 13.48
N LEU A 491 -3.77 13.70 12.23
CA LEU A 491 -2.37 13.98 11.92
C LEU A 491 -2.10 15.49 12.00
N LYS A 492 -0.95 15.85 12.57
CA LYS A 492 -0.41 17.20 12.52
C LYS A 492 -0.07 17.56 11.08
N ARG A 493 -0.41 18.78 10.68
CA ARG A 493 0.02 19.33 9.39
C ARG A 493 1.54 19.58 9.40
N LYS A 494 2.18 19.63 8.23
CA LYS A 494 3.63 19.84 8.11
C LYS A 494 4.16 21.10 8.81
N ASP A 495 3.36 22.17 8.86
CA ASP A 495 3.67 23.43 9.56
C ASP A 495 3.60 23.29 11.09
N GLN A 496 3.00 22.22 11.60
CA GLN A 496 2.80 21.92 13.02
C GLN A 496 3.68 20.77 13.52
N LEU A 497 4.46 20.14 12.64
CA LEU A 497 5.37 19.06 13.01
C LEU A 497 6.63 19.64 13.68
N PRO A 498 7.11 19.00 14.77
CA PRO A 498 8.46 19.22 15.28
C PRO A 498 9.50 19.03 14.17
N LEU A 499 10.62 19.74 14.25
CA LEU A 499 11.65 19.73 13.20
C LEU A 499 12.16 18.31 12.90
N GLU A 500 12.38 17.50 13.93
CA GLU A 500 12.86 16.12 13.79
C GLU A 500 11.88 15.19 13.05
N ILE A 501 10.57 15.46 13.14
CA ILE A 501 9.55 14.71 12.41
C ILE A 501 9.33 15.33 11.03
N LYS A 502 9.40 16.66 10.93
CA LYS A 502 9.19 17.38 9.67
C LYS A 502 10.21 16.99 8.60
N SER A 503 11.45 16.66 8.99
CA SER A 503 12.48 16.17 8.04
C SER A 503 12.07 14.89 7.31
N ASP A 504 11.24 14.04 7.92
CA ASP A 504 10.71 12.84 7.25
C ASP A 504 9.72 13.17 6.15
N PHE A 505 9.18 14.39 6.06
CA PHE A 505 8.23 14.78 5.03
C PHE A 505 8.86 15.61 3.91
N VAL A 506 10.16 15.88 4.00
CA VAL A 506 10.90 16.60 2.96
C VAL A 506 11.09 15.68 1.75
N VAL A 507 10.85 16.23 0.57
CA VAL A 507 11.11 15.61 -0.74
C VAL A 507 12.16 16.44 -1.45
N ASP A 508 13.25 15.79 -1.88
CA ASP A 508 14.30 16.41 -2.67
C ASP A 508 13.76 16.87 -4.04
N GLU A 509 14.18 18.04 -4.50
CA GLU A 509 13.70 18.61 -5.78
C GLU A 509 14.06 17.72 -6.98
N GLY A 510 15.20 17.04 -6.94
CA GLY A 510 15.62 16.08 -7.96
C GLY A 510 14.70 14.86 -7.99
N LEU A 511 14.33 14.33 -6.82
CA LEU A 511 13.35 13.25 -6.71
C LEU A 511 11.97 13.69 -7.23
N ASP A 512 11.45 14.84 -6.77
CA ASP A 512 10.12 15.35 -7.17
C ASP A 512 10.05 15.55 -8.70
N SER A 513 11.12 16.12 -9.29
CA SER A 513 11.23 16.33 -10.74
C SER A 513 11.35 15.02 -11.54
N ALA A 514 12.15 14.07 -11.05
CA ALA A 514 12.33 12.77 -11.68
C ALA A 514 11.04 11.93 -11.64
N PHE A 515 10.32 11.97 -10.50
CA PHE A 515 9.01 11.34 -10.35
C PHE A 515 7.98 11.95 -11.29
N ALA A 516 7.88 13.28 -11.35
CA ALA A 516 6.96 13.96 -12.28
C ALA A 516 7.26 13.60 -13.75
N ALA A 517 8.54 13.57 -14.14
CA ALA A 517 8.94 13.15 -15.48
C ALA A 517 8.56 11.69 -15.78
N TYR A 518 8.68 10.78 -14.81
CA TYR A 518 8.22 9.40 -14.93
C TYR A 518 6.69 9.33 -15.12
N THR A 519 5.92 10.04 -14.30
CA THR A 519 4.45 10.07 -14.42
C THR A 519 3.99 10.65 -15.77
N GLN A 520 4.70 11.63 -16.32
CA GLN A 520 4.40 12.14 -17.68
C GLN A 520 4.79 11.15 -18.77
N TRP A 521 5.85 10.37 -18.56
CA TRP A 521 6.27 9.34 -19.50
C TRP A 521 5.27 8.19 -19.58
N THR A 522 4.65 7.82 -18.46
CA THR A 522 3.61 6.77 -18.43
C THR A 522 2.37 7.19 -19.21
N THR A 523 1.95 8.46 -19.17
CA THR A 523 0.77 8.96 -19.92
C THR A 523 1.03 9.08 -21.43
N GLN A 524 2.21 9.56 -21.83
CA GLN A 524 2.54 9.75 -23.26
C GLN A 524 2.59 8.44 -24.06
N LEU A 525 2.95 7.34 -23.40
CA LEU A 525 3.03 6.02 -24.02
C LEU A 525 1.69 5.28 -24.00
N ASP A 526 0.80 5.62 -23.06
CA ASP A 526 -0.58 5.12 -22.99
C ASP A 526 -1.43 5.70 -24.14
N GLU A 527 -1.15 6.93 -24.56
CA GLU A 527 -1.81 7.58 -25.70
C GLU A 527 -1.33 7.09 -27.09
N LYS A 528 -0.15 6.46 -27.19
CA LYS A 528 0.50 6.12 -28.47
C LYS A 528 0.44 4.63 -28.87
N ALA A 529 -0.03 3.74 -28.01
CA ALA A 529 -0.01 2.30 -28.28
C ALA A 529 -1.42 1.71 -28.46
N ASP A 530 -1.77 1.41 -29.71
CA ASP A 530 -2.95 0.61 -30.10
C ASP A 530 -2.80 -0.91 -29.82
N ASP A 531 -1.72 -1.37 -29.18
CA ASP A 531 -1.41 -2.81 -29.16
C ASP A 531 -0.63 -3.29 -27.92
N VAL A 532 -1.17 -3.09 -26.72
CA VAL A 532 -0.80 -3.91 -25.56
C VAL A 532 -2.04 -4.64 -25.05
N ALA A 533 -2.46 -5.64 -25.83
CA ALA A 533 -3.36 -6.74 -25.45
C ALA A 533 -4.65 -6.33 -24.70
N SER A 534 -5.60 -5.80 -25.46
CA SER A 534 -7.03 -5.67 -25.13
C SER A 534 -7.35 -4.75 -23.94
N ARG A 535 -7.97 -3.60 -24.25
CA ARG A 535 -8.67 -2.68 -23.32
C ARG A 535 -9.83 -3.33 -22.52
N ALA A 536 -9.86 -4.65 -22.42
CA ALA A 536 -10.90 -5.45 -21.81
C ALA A 536 -10.52 -5.89 -20.38
N LYS A 537 -9.98 -4.98 -19.57
CA LYS A 537 -10.18 -4.85 -18.11
C LYS A 537 -9.17 -3.86 -17.54
N ALA A 538 -9.68 -2.75 -17.01
CA ALA A 538 -8.94 -1.78 -16.21
C ALA A 538 -8.56 -2.37 -14.83
N GLU A 539 -7.84 -3.49 -14.82
CA GLU A 539 -7.47 -4.22 -13.61
C GLU A 539 -6.06 -3.82 -13.13
N VAL A 540 -5.81 -3.91 -11.81
CA VAL A 540 -4.54 -3.59 -11.13
C VAL A 540 -3.36 -4.25 -11.84
N ASP A 541 -3.55 -5.50 -12.27
CA ASP A 541 -2.63 -6.30 -13.05
C ASP A 541 -2.17 -5.59 -14.32
N GLY A 542 -3.12 -5.08 -15.12
CA GLY A 542 -2.82 -4.44 -16.40
C GLY A 542 -1.95 -3.19 -16.22
N ARG A 543 -2.27 -2.36 -15.22
CA ARG A 543 -1.47 -1.17 -14.90
C ARG A 543 -0.09 -1.55 -14.36
N MET A 544 0.01 -2.48 -13.41
CA MET A 544 1.31 -2.93 -12.92
C MET A 544 2.18 -3.53 -14.03
N GLN A 545 1.60 -4.35 -14.90
CA GLN A 545 2.29 -4.93 -16.06
C GLN A 545 2.82 -3.84 -16.98
N TYR A 546 2.04 -2.79 -17.23
CA TYR A 546 2.48 -1.65 -18.03
C TYR A 546 3.69 -0.93 -17.41
N HIS A 547 3.63 -0.58 -16.13
CA HIS A 547 4.76 0.02 -15.42
C HIS A 547 6.01 -0.88 -15.44
N MET A 548 5.84 -2.21 -15.28
CA MET A 548 6.93 -3.17 -15.39
C MET A 548 7.55 -3.20 -16.79
N GLN A 549 6.75 -3.10 -17.85
CA GLN A 549 7.28 -3.01 -19.22
C GLN A 549 8.10 -1.73 -19.45
N LEU A 550 7.74 -0.62 -18.81
CA LEU A 550 8.56 0.60 -18.82
C LEU A 550 9.90 0.39 -18.10
N TYR A 551 9.88 -0.34 -16.98
CA TYR A 551 11.10 -0.73 -16.27
C TYR A 551 12.00 -1.63 -17.12
N TRP A 552 11.44 -2.59 -17.85
CA TRP A 552 12.17 -3.43 -18.82
C TRP A 552 12.85 -2.62 -19.92
N ARG A 553 12.16 -1.60 -20.46
CA ARG A 553 12.74 -0.67 -21.45
C ARG A 553 13.92 0.10 -20.87
N TRP A 554 13.79 0.58 -19.62
CA TRP A 554 14.88 1.23 -18.92
C TRP A 554 16.09 0.30 -18.75
N ARG A 555 15.89 -0.93 -18.25
CA ARG A 555 16.97 -1.90 -18.09
C ARG A 555 17.64 -2.25 -19.42
N ALA A 556 16.86 -2.43 -20.48
CA ALA A 556 17.37 -2.67 -21.82
C ALA A 556 18.18 -1.50 -22.40
N SER A 557 18.04 -0.27 -21.88
CA SER A 557 18.86 0.87 -22.28
C SER A 557 20.31 0.76 -21.77
N LYS A 558 20.57 -0.04 -20.73
CA LYS A 558 21.89 -0.27 -20.12
C LYS A 558 22.59 -1.49 -20.76
N GLN A 559 22.78 -1.43 -22.08
CA GLN A 559 23.13 -2.59 -22.93
C GLN A 559 24.50 -3.23 -22.61
N THR A 560 25.46 -2.44 -22.12
CA THR A 560 26.83 -2.88 -21.89
C THR A 560 27.20 -2.87 -20.41
N ASP A 561 28.17 -3.70 -20.04
CA ASP A 561 28.78 -3.69 -18.70
C ASP A 561 29.27 -2.28 -18.30
N ALA A 562 29.84 -1.55 -19.25
CA ALA A 562 30.31 -0.19 -19.01
C ALA A 562 29.14 0.75 -18.68
N GLN A 563 28.05 0.71 -19.44
CA GLN A 563 26.87 1.53 -19.17
C GLN A 563 26.23 1.19 -17.82
N PHE A 564 26.08 -0.09 -17.50
CA PHE A 564 25.53 -0.53 -16.22
C PHE A 564 26.42 -0.07 -15.05
N LYS A 565 27.74 -0.28 -15.15
CA LYS A 565 28.68 0.10 -14.09
C LYS A 565 28.91 1.61 -13.97
N GLN A 566 28.51 2.40 -14.98
CA GLN A 566 28.53 3.87 -14.94
C GLN A 566 27.30 4.48 -14.26
N MET A 567 26.24 3.71 -14.03
CA MET A 567 25.06 4.16 -13.27
C MET A 567 25.49 4.77 -11.94
N VAL A 568 24.82 5.85 -11.54
CA VAL A 568 25.15 6.56 -10.30
C VAL A 568 25.02 5.61 -9.13
N SER A 569 23.92 4.84 -9.05
CA SER A 569 23.70 3.93 -7.94
C SER A 569 24.73 2.82 -7.89
N TYR A 570 25.14 2.26 -9.03
CA TYR A 570 26.16 1.22 -9.04
C TYR A 570 27.50 1.75 -8.52
N ARG A 571 27.89 2.98 -8.86
CA ARG A 571 29.17 3.56 -8.43
C ARG A 571 29.21 3.87 -6.93
N THR A 572 28.11 4.37 -6.39
CA THR A 572 27.99 4.79 -4.98
C THR A 572 27.61 3.66 -4.04
N ALA A 573 27.09 2.54 -4.56
CA ALA A 573 26.73 1.35 -3.81
C ALA A 573 27.89 0.78 -2.98
N SER A 574 27.53 0.14 -1.86
CA SER A 574 28.43 -0.65 -1.03
C SER A 574 29.03 -1.82 -1.83
N ALA A 575 30.08 -2.46 -1.29
CA ALA A 575 30.68 -3.62 -1.95
C ALA A 575 29.67 -4.76 -2.13
N GLN A 576 28.84 -5.01 -1.11
CA GLN A 576 27.78 -6.03 -1.17
C GLN A 576 26.72 -5.66 -2.20
N ASP A 577 26.23 -4.42 -2.19
CA ASP A 577 25.22 -3.96 -3.14
C ASP A 577 25.72 -4.01 -4.59
N LYS A 578 26.99 -3.70 -4.85
CA LYS A 578 27.59 -3.83 -6.18
C LYS A 578 27.58 -5.27 -6.67
N GLN A 579 27.88 -6.22 -5.78
CA GLN A 579 27.83 -7.65 -6.10
C GLN A 579 26.39 -8.08 -6.39
N ASP A 580 25.45 -7.70 -5.53
CA ASP A 580 24.03 -7.99 -5.63
C ASP A 580 23.42 -7.47 -6.94
N LEU A 581 23.65 -6.19 -7.25
CA LEU A 581 23.16 -5.56 -8.49
C LEU A 581 23.77 -6.21 -9.72
N TRP A 582 25.04 -6.62 -9.67
CA TRP A 582 25.72 -7.24 -10.81
C TRP A 582 25.22 -8.66 -11.09
N GLU A 583 25.01 -9.46 -10.04
CA GLU A 583 24.47 -10.81 -10.21
C GLU A 583 22.99 -10.76 -10.65
N ALA A 584 22.22 -9.79 -10.14
CA ALA A 584 20.84 -9.52 -10.57
C ALA A 584 20.74 -9.03 -12.04
N GLU A 585 21.72 -8.28 -12.52
CA GLU A 585 21.86 -7.93 -13.94
C GLU A 585 22.15 -9.19 -14.78
N GLY A 586 22.94 -10.12 -14.25
CA GLY A 586 23.14 -11.44 -14.85
C GLY A 586 21.84 -12.23 -15.00
N ASP A 587 20.95 -12.18 -14.00
CA ASP A 587 19.61 -12.79 -14.05
C ASP A 587 18.76 -12.17 -15.17
N TRP A 588 18.71 -10.85 -15.26
CA TRP A 588 17.99 -10.13 -16.31
C TRP A 588 18.46 -10.47 -17.73
N ARG A 589 19.78 -10.53 -17.95
CA ARG A 589 20.34 -10.91 -19.25
C ARG A 589 19.95 -12.33 -19.65
N ARG A 590 19.89 -13.25 -18.67
CA ARG A 590 19.39 -14.61 -18.91
C ARG A 590 17.91 -14.61 -19.28
N ASP A 591 17.07 -13.85 -18.59
CA ASP A 591 15.65 -13.75 -18.91
C ASP A 591 15.42 -13.20 -20.31
N MET A 592 16.17 -12.16 -20.70
CA MET A 592 16.11 -11.56 -22.03
C MET A 592 16.52 -12.54 -23.13
N GLU A 593 17.61 -13.29 -22.92
CA GLU A 593 18.05 -14.31 -23.88
C GLU A 593 17.02 -15.44 -24.00
N GLN A 594 16.44 -15.89 -22.88
CA GLN A 594 15.39 -16.91 -22.89
C GLN A 594 14.14 -16.40 -23.64
N ALA A 595 13.71 -15.16 -23.37
CA ALA A 595 12.57 -14.56 -24.05
C ALA A 595 12.81 -14.39 -25.56
N ARG A 596 14.01 -13.94 -25.95
CA ARG A 596 14.44 -13.86 -27.35
C ARG A 596 14.38 -15.22 -28.03
N ARG A 597 15.01 -16.26 -27.46
CA ARG A 597 14.98 -17.62 -28.02
C ARG A 597 13.57 -18.16 -28.16
N ALA A 598 12.73 -17.91 -27.16
CA ALA A 598 11.35 -18.37 -27.18
C ALA A 598 10.53 -17.72 -28.30
N VAL A 599 10.78 -16.44 -28.61
CA VAL A 599 10.07 -15.71 -29.69
C VAL A 599 10.67 -15.95 -31.07
N GLU A 600 11.99 -15.95 -31.23
CA GLU A 600 12.67 -16.07 -32.52
C GLU A 600 12.75 -17.52 -33.03
N THR A 601 12.87 -18.49 -32.12
CA THR A 601 13.01 -19.92 -32.44
C THR A 601 12.07 -20.76 -31.56
N PRO A 602 10.75 -20.68 -31.77
CA PRO A 602 9.80 -21.45 -30.96
C PRO A 602 10.02 -22.94 -31.17
N ALA A 603 10.21 -23.70 -30.08
CA ALA A 603 10.41 -25.14 -30.17
C ALA A 603 9.13 -25.83 -30.70
N PRO A 604 9.24 -26.88 -31.53
CA PRO A 604 8.08 -27.62 -31.99
C PRO A 604 7.38 -28.26 -30.78
N ARG A 605 6.20 -27.73 -30.43
CA ARG A 605 5.36 -28.01 -29.24
C ARG A 605 5.52 -27.09 -28.01
N SER A 606 6.37 -26.06 -28.01
CA SER A 606 6.37 -25.07 -26.92
C SER A 606 5.36 -23.95 -27.18
N THR A 607 4.43 -23.73 -26.27
CA THR A 607 3.71 -22.46 -26.19
C THR A 607 4.64 -21.41 -25.60
N VAL A 608 5.00 -20.39 -26.37
CA VAL A 608 5.76 -19.25 -25.83
C VAL A 608 4.92 -18.59 -24.75
N GLY A 609 5.44 -18.56 -23.52
CA GLY A 609 4.77 -17.91 -22.38
C GLY A 609 4.37 -16.48 -22.74
N ALA A 610 3.17 -16.05 -22.31
CA ALA A 610 2.68 -14.69 -22.57
C ALA A 610 3.66 -13.61 -22.05
N VAL A 611 4.31 -13.88 -20.92
CA VAL A 611 5.30 -13.00 -20.30
C VAL A 611 6.54 -12.85 -21.18
N SER A 612 7.12 -13.95 -21.70
CA SER A 612 8.29 -13.89 -22.59
C SER A 612 8.01 -13.09 -23.87
N ARG A 613 6.80 -13.21 -24.43
CA ARG A 613 6.35 -12.39 -25.56
C ARG A 613 6.25 -10.91 -25.18
N ALA A 614 5.60 -10.60 -24.06
CA ALA A 614 5.44 -9.23 -23.59
C ALA A 614 6.80 -8.57 -23.32
N LEU A 615 7.72 -9.29 -22.66
CA LEU A 615 9.09 -8.84 -22.40
C LEU A 615 9.84 -8.50 -23.68
N TYR A 616 9.91 -9.45 -24.61
CA TYR A 616 10.62 -9.25 -25.88
C TYR A 616 10.03 -8.09 -26.69
N GLN A 617 8.70 -7.97 -26.76
CA GLN A 617 8.04 -6.87 -27.47
C GLN A 617 8.28 -5.51 -26.81
N ALA A 618 8.14 -5.43 -25.48
CA ALA A 618 8.34 -4.18 -24.74
C ALA A 618 9.74 -3.60 -24.97
N VAL A 619 10.76 -4.47 -24.98
CA VAL A 619 12.16 -4.08 -25.22
C VAL A 619 12.42 -3.75 -26.70
N LYS A 620 11.83 -4.50 -27.64
CA LYS A 620 12.01 -4.26 -29.08
C LYS A 620 11.44 -2.92 -29.57
N GLN A 621 10.42 -2.39 -28.89
CA GLN A 621 9.76 -1.12 -29.27
C GLN A 621 10.68 0.13 -29.19
N GLN A 622 11.96 -0.01 -28.80
CA GLN A 622 13.02 1.02 -28.84
C GLN A 622 12.52 2.43 -28.44
N VAL A 623 11.97 2.53 -27.24
CA VAL A 623 11.58 3.82 -26.68
C VAL A 623 12.80 4.48 -26.06
N GLN A 624 13.11 5.70 -26.49
CA GLN A 624 14.14 6.52 -25.84
C GLN A 624 13.71 6.81 -24.40
N VAL A 625 14.54 6.42 -23.43
CA VAL A 625 14.33 6.75 -22.01
C VAL A 625 14.73 8.22 -21.79
N PRO A 626 13.82 9.09 -21.31
CA PRO A 626 14.18 10.47 -20.99
C PRO A 626 15.23 10.54 -19.87
N PRO A 627 16.16 11.53 -19.87
CA PRO A 627 17.21 11.61 -18.84
C PRO A 627 16.70 11.67 -17.39
N LEU A 628 15.59 12.38 -17.12
CA LEU A 628 15.00 12.43 -15.78
C LEU A 628 14.32 11.11 -15.39
N VAL A 629 13.81 10.34 -16.36
CA VAL A 629 13.28 8.99 -16.13
C VAL A 629 14.42 8.00 -15.89
N ASP A 630 15.55 8.17 -16.59
CA ASP A 630 16.76 7.40 -16.32
C ASP A 630 17.27 7.66 -14.89
N ALA A 631 17.33 8.93 -14.49
CA ALA A 631 17.67 9.32 -13.12
C ALA A 631 16.66 8.81 -12.09
N PHE A 632 15.37 8.77 -12.42
CA PHE A 632 14.33 8.20 -11.56
C PHE A 632 14.62 6.73 -11.21
N PHE A 633 14.84 5.88 -12.21
CA PHE A 633 15.14 4.47 -11.98
C PHE A 633 16.55 4.23 -11.42
N ASP A 634 17.56 4.95 -11.92
CA ASP A 634 18.94 4.81 -11.45
C ASP A 634 19.08 5.28 -10.00
N GLN A 635 18.52 6.43 -9.61
CA GLN A 635 18.86 7.03 -8.31
C GLN A 635 17.81 6.84 -7.22
N HIS A 636 16.56 6.49 -7.57
CA HIS A 636 15.45 6.48 -6.60
C HIS A 636 14.67 5.17 -6.51
N VAL A 637 14.57 4.38 -7.59
CA VAL A 637 13.90 3.07 -7.56
C VAL A 637 14.89 1.99 -7.15
N HIS A 638 14.58 1.27 -6.07
CA HIS A 638 15.39 0.13 -5.65
C HIS A 638 15.06 -1.11 -6.48
N ASP A 639 16.07 -1.94 -6.67
CA ASP A 639 15.94 -3.24 -7.32
C ASP A 639 15.43 -4.26 -6.30
N SER A 640 14.17 -4.67 -6.45
CA SER A 640 13.53 -5.61 -5.52
C SER A 640 14.18 -6.99 -5.53
N HIS A 641 14.91 -7.35 -6.58
CA HIS A 641 15.57 -8.65 -6.72
C HIS A 641 16.98 -8.65 -6.11
N ALA A 642 17.79 -7.62 -6.43
CA ALA A 642 19.22 -7.61 -6.10
C ALA A 642 19.52 -7.79 -4.61
N GLY A 643 18.86 -6.98 -3.76
CA GLY A 643 19.15 -6.93 -2.31
C GLY A 643 18.30 -7.87 -1.45
N PHE A 644 17.55 -8.81 -2.05
CA PHE A 644 16.70 -9.72 -1.30
C PHE A 644 17.29 -11.12 -1.21
N TRP A 645 17.66 -11.53 0.00
CA TRP A 645 18.35 -12.80 0.24
C TRP A 645 17.42 -13.82 0.91
N LEU A 646 17.25 -14.96 0.25
CA LEU A 646 16.65 -16.16 0.85
C LEU A 646 17.65 -16.93 1.71
N LEU A 647 18.94 -16.74 1.44
CA LEU A 647 20.07 -17.37 2.13
C LEU A 647 21.06 -16.34 2.63
N GLY A 648 21.55 -16.56 3.85
CA GLY A 648 22.49 -15.66 4.52
C GLY A 648 21.81 -14.66 5.46
N PRO A 649 22.59 -14.02 6.34
CA PRO A 649 22.08 -13.06 7.32
C PRO A 649 21.74 -11.70 6.68
N GLN A 650 20.55 -11.18 6.96
CA GLN A 650 20.05 -9.93 6.35
C GLN A 650 20.38 -8.70 7.20
N THR A 651 20.21 -8.80 8.53
CA THR A 651 20.42 -7.68 9.45
C THR A 651 21.79 -7.77 10.15
N THR A 652 22.20 -6.67 10.80
CA THR A 652 23.38 -6.69 11.69
C THR A 652 23.24 -7.72 12.80
N TYR A 653 22.02 -7.90 13.34
CA TYR A 653 21.73 -8.93 14.32
C TYR A 653 21.92 -10.33 13.73
N ASP A 654 21.34 -10.61 12.55
CA ASP A 654 21.49 -11.90 11.87
C ASP A 654 22.96 -12.23 11.62
N ARG A 655 23.77 -11.23 11.22
CA ARG A 655 25.22 -11.41 10.99
C ARG A 655 25.94 -11.78 12.27
N GLN A 656 25.60 -11.14 13.39
CA GLN A 656 26.21 -11.44 14.68
C GLN A 656 25.82 -12.83 15.19
N VAL A 657 24.55 -13.23 15.01
CA VAL A 657 24.07 -14.59 15.30
C VAL A 657 24.86 -15.61 14.48
N TYR A 658 24.95 -15.39 13.16
CA TYR A 658 25.70 -16.27 12.26
C TYR A 658 27.17 -16.41 12.66
N ILE A 659 27.84 -15.31 13.00
CA ILE A 659 29.24 -15.34 13.49
C ILE A 659 29.35 -16.17 14.77
N ASN A 660 28.40 -16.02 15.70
CA ASN A 660 28.41 -16.77 16.96
C ASN A 660 28.16 -18.26 16.74
N GLU A 661 27.27 -18.62 15.82
CA GLU A 661 26.99 -20.00 15.41
C GLU A 661 28.22 -20.65 14.77
N VAL A 662 28.91 -19.94 13.87
CA VAL A 662 30.17 -20.40 13.27
C VAL A 662 31.26 -20.62 14.33
N LYS A 663 31.42 -19.69 15.28
CA LYS A 663 32.38 -19.84 16.39
C LYS A 663 32.04 -21.04 17.28
N ALA A 664 30.77 -21.24 17.60
CA ALA A 664 30.32 -22.39 18.38
C ALA A 664 30.59 -23.71 17.64
N LYS A 665 30.27 -23.76 16.35
CA LYS A 665 30.53 -24.92 15.48
C LYS A 665 32.03 -25.27 15.43
N GLN A 666 32.91 -24.26 15.25
CA GLN A 666 34.36 -24.45 15.29
C GLN A 666 34.84 -24.99 16.64
N LYS A 667 34.35 -24.43 17.75
CA LYS A 667 34.70 -24.88 19.09
C LYS A 667 34.30 -26.35 19.31
N THR A 668 33.09 -26.75 18.91
CA THR A 668 32.64 -28.14 19.01
C THR A 668 33.49 -29.08 18.15
N TYR A 669 33.89 -28.66 16.95
CA TYR A 669 34.81 -29.40 16.09
C TYR A 669 36.16 -29.66 16.79
N GLU A 670 36.76 -28.63 17.38
CA GLU A 670 38.03 -28.72 18.09
C GLU A 670 37.95 -29.62 19.33
N GLU A 671 36.91 -29.46 20.15
CA GLU A 671 36.69 -30.26 21.35
C GLU A 671 36.51 -31.76 21.03
N LEU A 672 35.71 -32.09 20.01
CA LEU A 672 35.51 -33.48 19.57
C LEU A 672 36.76 -34.08 18.95
N THR A 673 37.53 -33.29 18.19
CA THR A 673 38.79 -33.73 17.58
C THR A 673 39.84 -34.04 18.66
N GLU A 674 39.93 -33.19 19.69
CA GLU A 674 40.81 -33.41 20.82
C GLU A 674 40.38 -34.61 21.68
N LEU A 675 39.07 -34.81 21.88
CA LEU A 675 38.55 -35.99 22.56
C LEU A 675 38.83 -37.28 21.76
N ALA A 676 38.69 -37.23 20.44
CA ALA A 676 39.03 -38.35 19.56
C ALA A 676 40.53 -38.67 19.59
N ARG A 677 41.39 -37.67 19.77
CA ARG A 677 42.85 -37.82 19.87
C ARG A 677 43.29 -38.38 21.23
N THR A 678 42.58 -38.04 22.29
CA THR A 678 42.96 -38.37 23.68
C THR A 678 42.31 -39.65 24.21
N THR A 679 41.25 -40.14 23.56
CA THR A 679 40.58 -41.38 23.98
C THR A 679 41.45 -42.63 23.75
N THR A 680 41.34 -43.59 24.66
CA THR A 680 42.09 -44.85 24.60
C THR A 680 41.37 -45.95 23.82
N SER A 681 40.08 -45.77 23.49
CA SER A 681 39.30 -46.72 22.69
C SER A 681 39.36 -46.38 21.20
N PRO A 682 39.86 -47.28 20.34
CA PRO A 682 39.90 -47.05 18.89
C PRO A 682 38.51 -46.84 18.28
N GLU A 683 37.51 -47.59 18.72
CA GLU A 683 36.12 -47.47 18.23
C GLU A 683 35.52 -46.12 18.62
N ALA A 684 35.75 -45.67 19.86
CA ALA A 684 35.30 -44.36 20.31
C ALA A 684 36.03 -43.22 19.58
N SER A 685 37.32 -43.37 19.29
CA SER A 685 38.10 -42.40 18.51
C SER A 685 37.50 -42.21 17.11
N VAL A 686 37.19 -43.31 16.41
CA VAL A 686 36.55 -43.27 15.09
C VAL A 686 35.16 -42.61 15.15
N ALA A 687 34.34 -42.97 16.13
CA ALA A 687 33.01 -42.39 16.29
C ALA A 687 33.05 -40.88 16.59
N LEU A 688 33.94 -40.44 17.50
CA LEU A 688 34.13 -39.04 17.84
C LEU A 688 34.69 -38.24 16.66
N HIS A 689 35.63 -38.80 15.90
CA HIS A 689 36.14 -38.16 14.69
C HIS A 689 35.05 -38.01 13.62
N ALA A 690 34.23 -39.06 13.41
CA ALA A 690 33.08 -38.98 12.50
C ALA A 690 32.07 -37.92 12.96
N GLN A 691 31.83 -37.81 14.26
CA GLN A 691 30.99 -36.77 14.84
C GLN A 691 31.62 -35.37 14.66
N ALA A 692 32.93 -35.21 14.90
CA ALA A 692 33.65 -33.96 14.70
C ALA A 692 33.48 -33.46 13.27
N LEU A 693 33.62 -34.32 12.26
CA LEU A 693 33.44 -33.94 10.86
C LEU A 693 32.06 -33.33 10.55
N THR A 694 31.01 -33.65 11.30
CA THR A 694 29.69 -32.99 11.13
C THR A 694 29.69 -31.51 11.52
N TYR A 695 30.65 -31.09 12.35
CA TYR A 695 30.87 -29.71 12.77
C TYR A 695 31.99 -29.02 11.97
N GLN A 696 32.58 -29.68 10.96
CA GLN A 696 33.60 -29.04 10.14
C GLN A 696 33.01 -27.83 9.40
N LEU A 697 33.73 -26.70 9.44
CA LEU A 697 33.31 -25.49 8.73
C LEU A 697 33.41 -25.68 7.21
N ASN A 698 32.39 -25.22 6.48
CA ASN A 698 32.42 -25.09 5.03
C ASN A 698 33.26 -23.87 4.59
N ASN A 699 33.38 -23.62 3.27
CA ASN A 699 34.27 -22.56 2.80
C ASN A 699 33.76 -21.17 3.21
N PHE A 700 32.45 -20.93 3.11
CA PHE A 700 31.85 -19.68 3.55
C PHE A 700 32.03 -19.42 5.04
N GLU A 701 31.74 -20.41 5.89
CA GLU A 701 31.88 -20.32 7.35
C GLU A 701 33.33 -20.02 7.76
N ARG A 702 34.32 -20.58 7.06
CA ARG A 702 35.74 -20.23 7.27
C ARG A 702 36.01 -18.76 6.96
N ARG A 703 35.51 -18.23 5.83
CA ARG A 703 35.64 -16.79 5.51
C ARG A 703 34.99 -15.92 6.58
N VAL A 704 33.85 -16.34 7.13
CA VAL A 704 33.20 -15.62 8.24
C VAL A 704 34.10 -15.61 9.48
N LEU A 705 34.68 -16.75 9.84
CA LEU A 705 35.58 -16.86 10.98
C LEU A 705 36.84 -15.99 10.80
N ASP A 706 37.44 -16.00 9.61
CA ASP A 706 38.64 -15.22 9.28
C ASP A 706 38.40 -13.71 9.42
N VAL A 707 37.28 -13.21 8.89
CA VAL A 707 36.91 -11.79 8.99
C VAL A 707 36.59 -11.40 10.45
N ALA A 708 35.93 -12.29 11.19
CA ALA A 708 35.61 -12.06 12.61
C ALA A 708 36.88 -12.05 13.49
N ALA A 709 37.89 -12.86 13.15
CA ALA A 709 39.18 -12.90 13.85
C ALA A 709 40.03 -11.64 13.60
N ALA A 710 39.87 -11.00 12.43
CA ALA A 710 40.53 -9.74 12.09
C ALA A 710 40.03 -8.52 12.89
N GLY A 711 39.10 -8.69 13.85
CA GLY A 711 38.59 -7.61 14.70
C GLY A 711 37.71 -6.59 13.96
N SER A 712 37.36 -6.87 12.71
CA SER A 712 36.47 -6.02 11.93
C SER A 712 35.01 -6.35 12.24
N ALA A 713 34.15 -5.34 12.42
CA ALA A 713 32.70 -5.52 12.46
C ALA A 713 32.11 -5.88 11.07
N GLN A 714 32.94 -6.41 10.17
CA GLN A 714 32.59 -6.68 8.79
C GLN A 714 32.13 -8.13 8.64
N PHE A 715 31.28 -8.36 7.65
CA PHE A 715 30.84 -9.68 7.21
C PHE A 715 31.45 -9.93 5.82
N PRO A 716 31.89 -11.15 5.48
CA PRO A 716 32.47 -11.40 4.16
C PRO A 716 31.45 -11.09 3.05
N LEU A 717 31.98 -10.69 1.89
CA LEU A 717 31.16 -10.48 0.71
C LEU A 717 30.43 -11.78 0.34
N MET A 718 29.10 -11.70 0.29
CA MET A 718 28.22 -12.79 -0.10
C MET A 718 28.02 -12.78 -1.61
N THR A 719 28.12 -13.95 -2.22
CA THR A 719 27.95 -14.16 -3.66
C THR A 719 26.99 -15.32 -3.90
N ASP A 720 26.42 -15.42 -5.11
CA ASP A 720 25.59 -16.57 -5.47
C ASP A 720 26.35 -17.90 -5.40
N ALA A 721 27.68 -17.87 -5.55
CA ALA A 721 28.52 -19.06 -5.41
C ALA A 721 28.54 -19.61 -3.97
N ASP A 722 28.19 -18.79 -2.97
CA ASP A 722 28.12 -19.21 -1.57
C ASP A 722 26.79 -19.90 -1.22
N ALA A 723 25.83 -19.95 -2.15
CA ALA A 723 24.47 -20.42 -1.85
C ALA A 723 24.44 -21.85 -1.27
N ALA A 724 25.25 -22.77 -1.81
CA ALA A 724 25.32 -24.14 -1.30
C ALA A 724 25.85 -24.21 0.13
N ASP A 725 26.92 -23.45 0.42
CA ASP A 725 27.50 -23.37 1.76
C ASP A 725 26.52 -22.73 2.75
N MET A 726 25.85 -21.65 2.38
CA MET A 726 24.83 -21.00 3.21
C MET A 726 23.60 -21.91 3.44
N ALA A 727 23.17 -22.66 2.42
CA ALA A 727 22.06 -23.59 2.54
C ALA A 727 22.39 -24.77 3.48
N SER A 728 23.66 -25.21 3.50
CA SER A 728 24.11 -26.25 4.45
C SER A 728 24.00 -25.82 5.91
N HIS A 729 24.05 -24.52 6.17
CA HIS A 729 23.96 -23.94 7.52
C HIS A 729 22.52 -23.89 8.06
N LYS A 730 21.52 -23.63 7.21
CA LYS A 730 20.11 -23.35 7.61
C LYS A 730 19.25 -24.59 7.95
N GLY A 731 19.83 -25.80 7.95
CA GLY A 731 19.14 -27.05 8.27
C GLY A 731 18.08 -27.50 7.24
N ILE A 732 17.50 -28.69 7.47
CA ILE A 732 16.66 -29.42 6.49
C ILE A 732 15.38 -28.66 6.10
N LYS A 733 14.72 -27.99 7.06
CA LYS A 733 13.45 -27.27 6.80
C LYS A 733 13.64 -26.11 5.80
N THR A 734 14.70 -25.33 5.97
CA THR A 734 15.02 -24.20 5.08
C THR A 734 15.47 -24.69 3.71
N GLN A 735 16.26 -25.77 3.65
CA GLN A 735 16.63 -26.40 2.38
C GLN A 735 15.43 -26.88 1.59
N ALA A 736 14.43 -27.48 2.24
CA ALA A 736 13.20 -27.91 1.59
C ALA A 736 12.39 -26.72 1.04
N ALA A 737 12.32 -25.60 1.77
CA ALA A 737 11.66 -24.39 1.30
C ALA A 737 12.38 -23.75 0.10
N LEU A 738 13.72 -23.68 0.13
CA LEU A 738 14.53 -23.17 -0.98
C LEU A 738 14.42 -24.03 -2.24
N TRP A 739 14.46 -25.35 -2.07
CA TRP A 739 14.25 -26.31 -3.16
C TRP A 739 12.88 -26.11 -3.81
N ALA A 740 11.85 -25.91 -2.99
CA ALA A 740 10.50 -25.74 -3.49
C ALA A 740 10.26 -24.34 -4.12
N MET A 741 11.04 -23.32 -3.74
CA MET A 741 11.15 -22.04 -4.47
C MET A 741 11.97 -22.12 -5.76
N GLY A 742 12.68 -23.24 -5.99
CA GLY A 742 13.40 -23.53 -7.23
C GLY A 742 14.66 -22.68 -7.46
N THR A 743 15.25 -22.13 -6.40
CA THR A 743 16.48 -21.33 -6.52
C THR A 743 17.75 -22.16 -6.30
N GLY A 744 18.76 -21.92 -7.15
CA GLY A 744 20.13 -22.40 -6.96
C GLY A 744 21.09 -21.30 -6.48
N THR A 745 20.57 -20.10 -6.21
CA THR A 745 21.33 -18.93 -5.76
C THR A 745 20.88 -18.52 -4.37
N ARG A 746 21.49 -17.48 -3.79
CA ARG A 746 21.05 -16.92 -2.50
C ARG A 746 19.80 -16.05 -2.63
N ARG A 747 19.39 -15.70 -3.86
CA ARG A 747 18.23 -14.88 -4.20
C ARG A 747 17.10 -15.76 -4.73
N GLU A 748 15.95 -15.16 -5.03
CA GLU A 748 14.87 -15.87 -5.70
C GLU A 748 15.25 -16.33 -7.12
N ALA A 749 14.51 -17.30 -7.65
CA ALA A 749 14.71 -17.80 -9.01
C ALA A 749 14.11 -16.84 -10.05
N ASN A 750 14.75 -16.78 -11.23
CA ASN A 750 14.45 -15.86 -12.35
C ASN A 750 14.75 -14.39 -12.00
N GLY A 751 15.07 -13.59 -13.02
CA GLY A 751 15.37 -12.18 -12.85
C GLY A 751 14.13 -11.30 -13.04
N HIS A 752 14.33 -10.17 -13.71
CA HIS A 752 13.34 -9.12 -13.87
C HIS A 752 12.31 -9.41 -14.97
N GLY A 753 12.51 -10.45 -15.80
CA GLY A 753 11.63 -10.83 -16.90
C GLY A 753 10.30 -11.47 -16.49
N GLN A 754 9.75 -11.09 -15.34
CA GLN A 754 8.52 -11.62 -14.76
C GLN A 754 7.62 -10.51 -14.21
N TYR A 755 6.32 -10.79 -14.10
CA TYR A 755 5.37 -9.90 -13.43
C TYR A 755 5.14 -10.36 -11.99
N ARG A 756 4.76 -9.41 -11.13
CA ARG A 756 4.35 -9.71 -9.76
C ARG A 756 3.16 -10.67 -9.72
N ARG A 757 3.18 -11.60 -8.77
CA ARG A 757 2.03 -12.46 -8.47
C ARG A 757 0.97 -11.66 -7.71
N LEU A 758 -0.28 -11.72 -8.19
CA LEU A 758 -1.44 -11.34 -7.40
C LEU A 758 -1.96 -12.53 -6.59
N PHE A 759 -2.46 -12.20 -5.39
CA PHE A 759 -2.98 -13.15 -4.43
C PHE A 759 -4.34 -12.67 -3.95
N ASP A 760 -5.35 -12.93 -4.77
CA ASP A 760 -6.70 -12.35 -4.71
C ASP A 760 -7.82 -13.39 -4.55
N ARG A 761 -7.48 -14.65 -4.23
CA ARG A 761 -8.47 -15.64 -3.80
C ARG A 761 -8.89 -15.42 -2.33
N SER A 762 -9.36 -14.21 -2.03
CA SER A 762 -10.18 -13.92 -0.84
C SER A 762 -11.56 -14.56 -0.93
#